data_AF-A0A833VEJ6-F1
#
_entry.id   AF-A0A833VEJ6-F1
#
_cell.length_a   1.000
_cell.length_b   1.000
_cell.length_c   1.000
_cell.angle_alpha   90.00
_cell.angle_beta   90.00
_cell.angle_gamma   90.00
#
_symmetry.space_group_name_H-M   'P 1'
#
loop_
_entity.id
_entity.type
_entity.pdbx_description
1 polymer ?
#
loop_
_entity_poly.entity_id
_entity_poly.type
_entity_poly.pdbx_seq_one_letter_code
_entity_poly.pdbx_strand_id
1 'polypeptide(L)'
;MATTKKVPLQSSSLHNIFNGGTLKKKTIEKEMCGTLKKKTIEKEMYQKNTQPELKKTDGIKRQRITGIPKLEDAIDAGGKNSEKCTLILTEGDSAKALAMAGISMVDRNFYGVYPLTCKLLNVRDANHKQIMENAEIQNIKQILGLQHGKEYESTKGLRYGHLMIMTNQDHDGSHIKGLLINFIHSFWPSLLKIPSFIAEFITPIVKATHRKNRTVLSFYSMLEYEAWKESLGGNANAWAIKYYKGLGTSTSKEGKGYFQDIEKHKKDFVWVNENDGDTIELAFSKDQIEARKNWLRQFEPGTHLDQREKSIKYSDFVNKELILLSMADLRRSIPSVVDGLKPDQRKVLLCSFKRNFIKEAKVAQFSGYVSEHSAFHHGEQSLDSTIIGMAQDFVGSNNINLLQPNGQFGTRHQGGKDHASTKYIYTRLSPLTRFLFPKDDDILLEYQTEDGQSIEPVCYMPIIPMVLVNGSEGIGMGWSTSVPNYNPRDIIANVKRLLNNEPMESMDPWYRGFKGVIEKSVTKEAGATYTITGVIEQVDSTTLRITELPIRRWTQDYKEFLESLVTGNDKIKEPFIKDYREHNDDVTVHFDVTLTEENMNIAIQEGEEIQAHHHNCHDQYAFDSKGVRILEEFFHKRLDFYAKRKGVLLDNLELDLLKLDNKVRFILGVIEGEIIVSNRKRADLLLELKQKGFFHKKDKRNGCGVPKCRRG
;
A
#
# COMPACT_ATOMS: atom_id res chain seq x y z
N MET A 1 14.66 59.28 -11.78
CA MET A 1 13.55 60.25 -11.72
C MET A 1 12.24 59.49 -11.85
N ALA A 2 11.36 59.68 -10.87
CA ALA A 2 10.15 58.91 -10.66
C ALA A 2 9.04 59.24 -11.66
N THR A 3 8.26 58.23 -12.07
CA THR A 3 6.82 58.39 -12.32
C THR A 3 6.12 57.04 -12.16
N THR A 4 5.30 56.98 -11.12
CA THR A 4 4.32 55.96 -10.77
C THR A 4 3.09 56.03 -11.69
N LYS A 5 2.59 54.88 -12.19
CA LYS A 5 1.19 54.72 -12.64
C LYS A 5 0.66 53.32 -12.32
N LYS A 6 -0.49 53.28 -11.62
CA LYS A 6 -1.36 52.11 -11.36
C LYS A 6 -2.40 51.98 -12.50
N VAL A 7 -2.58 50.76 -13.01
CA VAL A 7 -3.82 49.95 -13.31
C VAL A 7 -5.07 50.70 -13.83
N PRO A 8 -5.83 50.25 -14.89
CA PRO A 8 -6.39 48.88 -15.03
C PRO A 8 -6.41 48.20 -16.42
N LEU A 9 -6.46 46.86 -16.35
CA LEU A 9 -6.84 45.92 -17.41
C LEU A 9 -8.35 45.96 -17.66
N GLN A 10 -8.76 46.11 -18.92
CA GLN A 10 -10.11 45.75 -19.39
C GLN A 10 -10.01 44.82 -20.60
N SER A 11 -10.83 43.77 -20.50
CA SER A 11 -11.04 42.66 -21.41
C SER A 11 -11.89 43.05 -22.62
N SER A 12 -11.50 42.63 -23.82
CA SER A 12 -12.38 42.64 -24.99
C SER A 12 -11.92 41.65 -26.07
N SER A 13 -12.52 40.44 -26.07
CA SER A 13 -12.78 39.66 -27.30
C SER A 13 -13.34 38.26 -26.97
N LEU A 14 -14.59 38.20 -26.49
CA LEU A 14 -15.39 36.96 -26.40
C LEU A 14 -16.88 37.28 -26.58
N HIS A 15 -17.21 38.06 -27.62
CA HIS A 15 -18.59 38.51 -27.85
C HIS A 15 -19.17 38.17 -29.23
N ASN A 16 -18.75 37.05 -29.84
CA ASN A 16 -19.33 36.59 -31.11
C ASN A 16 -19.56 35.06 -31.23
N ILE A 17 -19.68 34.31 -30.13
CA ILE A 17 -19.99 32.84 -30.18
C ILE A 17 -21.20 32.45 -29.30
N PHE A 18 -22.21 33.32 -29.19
CA PHE A 18 -23.46 32.97 -28.49
C PHE A 18 -24.68 33.46 -29.26
N ASN A 19 -25.00 32.79 -30.38
CA ASN A 19 -26.34 32.85 -30.98
C ASN A 19 -26.76 31.49 -31.61
N GLY A 20 -26.39 30.38 -30.96
CA GLY A 20 -26.82 29.01 -31.36
C GLY A 20 -27.17 28.08 -30.19
N GLY A 21 -27.41 28.62 -28.99
CA GLY A 21 -27.36 27.86 -27.72
C GLY A 21 -28.64 27.20 -27.22
N THR A 22 -29.80 27.35 -27.88
CA THR A 22 -31.09 26.96 -27.27
C THR A 22 -31.54 25.53 -27.63
N LEU A 23 -31.10 24.98 -28.76
CA LEU A 23 -31.45 23.61 -29.19
C LEU A 23 -30.51 22.52 -28.61
N LYS A 24 -29.23 22.83 -28.35
CA LYS A 24 -28.28 21.85 -27.79
C LYS A 24 -28.48 21.56 -26.30
N LYS A 25 -28.95 22.54 -25.51
CA LYS A 25 -29.23 22.34 -24.06
C LYS A 25 -30.37 21.35 -23.81
N LYS A 26 -31.46 21.45 -24.58
CA LYS A 26 -32.61 20.54 -24.47
C LYS A 26 -32.26 19.10 -24.88
N THR A 27 -31.41 18.90 -25.88
CA THR A 27 -31.00 17.55 -26.32
C THR A 27 -30.06 16.88 -25.30
N ILE A 28 -29.10 17.63 -24.74
CA ILE A 28 -28.17 17.13 -23.72
C ILE A 28 -28.92 16.81 -22.41
N GLU A 29 -29.87 17.65 -21.98
CA GLU A 29 -30.72 17.36 -20.82
C GLU A 29 -31.62 16.13 -21.04
N LYS A 30 -32.13 15.91 -22.26
CA LYS A 30 -32.97 14.74 -22.61
C LYS A 30 -32.14 13.45 -22.69
N GLU A 31 -30.93 13.49 -23.22
CA GLU A 31 -30.00 12.35 -23.28
C GLU A 31 -29.43 11.99 -21.90
N MET A 32 -29.07 12.98 -21.07
CA MET A 32 -28.69 12.74 -19.68
C MET A 32 -29.84 12.15 -18.86
N CYS A 33 -31.05 12.72 -18.98
CA CYS A 33 -32.23 12.20 -18.28
C CYS A 33 -32.64 10.81 -18.77
N GLY A 34 -32.48 10.52 -20.08
CA GLY A 34 -32.71 9.20 -20.66
C GLY A 34 -31.69 8.15 -20.18
N THR A 35 -30.42 8.51 -20.07
CA THR A 35 -29.33 7.63 -19.59
C THR A 35 -29.44 7.36 -18.09
N LEU A 36 -29.80 8.38 -17.30
CA LEU A 36 -30.10 8.23 -15.87
C LEU A 36 -31.32 7.33 -15.64
N LYS A 37 -32.42 7.54 -16.38
CA LYS A 37 -33.60 6.68 -16.30
C LYS A 37 -33.30 5.23 -16.72
N LYS A 38 -32.49 5.01 -17.76
CA LYS A 38 -32.07 3.65 -18.17
C LYS A 38 -31.27 2.94 -17.09
N LYS A 39 -30.28 3.61 -16.48
CA LYS A 39 -29.50 3.05 -15.36
C LYS A 39 -30.37 2.76 -14.14
N THR A 40 -31.33 3.63 -13.80
CA THR A 40 -32.26 3.38 -12.70
C THR A 40 -33.14 2.17 -12.96
N ILE A 41 -33.71 2.04 -14.16
CA ILE A 41 -34.56 0.90 -14.55
C ILE A 41 -33.74 -0.40 -14.59
N GLU A 42 -32.51 -0.40 -15.12
CA GLU A 42 -31.62 -1.56 -15.09
C GLU A 42 -31.26 -1.97 -13.66
N LYS A 43 -30.98 -1.02 -12.76
CA LYS A 43 -30.71 -1.27 -11.33
C LYS A 43 -31.94 -1.85 -10.62
N GLU A 44 -33.14 -1.34 -10.92
CA GLU A 44 -34.42 -1.85 -10.39
C GLU A 44 -34.78 -3.25 -10.92
N MET A 45 -34.56 -3.52 -12.22
CA MET A 45 -34.77 -4.85 -12.81
C MET A 45 -33.75 -5.87 -12.32
N TYR A 46 -32.49 -5.47 -12.16
CA TYR A 46 -31.43 -6.29 -11.59
C TYR A 46 -31.76 -6.66 -10.14
N GLN A 47 -32.13 -5.68 -9.31
CA GLN A 47 -32.58 -5.92 -7.93
C GLN A 47 -33.81 -6.84 -7.88
N LYS A 48 -34.79 -6.68 -8.77
CA LYS A 48 -35.97 -7.57 -8.83
C LYS A 48 -35.62 -9.02 -9.17
N ASN A 49 -34.66 -9.24 -10.07
CA ASN A 49 -34.27 -10.58 -10.50
C ASN A 49 -33.37 -11.31 -9.48
N THR A 50 -32.61 -10.58 -8.67
CA THR A 50 -31.61 -11.19 -7.79
C THR A 50 -32.00 -11.23 -6.31
N GLN A 51 -32.92 -10.37 -5.87
CA GLN A 51 -33.52 -10.47 -4.53
C GLN A 51 -34.10 -11.86 -4.19
N PRO A 52 -34.77 -12.59 -5.10
CA PRO A 52 -35.30 -13.93 -4.81
C PRO A 52 -34.19 -14.95 -4.47
N GLU A 53 -33.01 -14.83 -5.08
CA GLU A 53 -31.88 -15.73 -4.84
C GLU A 53 -31.20 -15.42 -3.50
N LEU A 54 -30.98 -14.14 -3.20
CA LEU A 54 -30.39 -13.69 -1.92
C LEU A 54 -31.28 -14.01 -0.71
N LYS A 55 -32.61 -14.05 -0.91
CA LYS A 55 -33.57 -14.48 0.12
C LYS A 55 -33.39 -15.93 0.56
N LYS A 56 -32.83 -16.80 -0.31
CA LYS A 56 -32.58 -18.22 0.04
C LYS A 56 -31.62 -18.38 1.21
N THR A 57 -30.77 -17.39 1.46
CA THR A 57 -29.76 -17.42 2.51
C THR A 57 -30.06 -16.48 3.67
N ASP A 58 -31.29 -16.01 3.80
CA ASP A 58 -31.70 -15.09 4.86
C ASP A 58 -31.66 -15.71 6.25
N GLY A 59 -31.34 -14.86 7.22
CA GLY A 59 -31.42 -15.20 8.63
C GLY A 59 -32.85 -15.18 9.12
N ILE A 60 -33.14 -16.01 10.13
CA ILE A 60 -34.43 -16.01 10.82
C ILE A 60 -34.16 -15.77 12.29
N LYS A 61 -35.00 -14.95 12.94
CA LYS A 61 -34.97 -14.80 14.40
C LYS A 61 -35.31 -16.14 15.05
N ARG A 62 -34.27 -16.79 15.56
CA ARG A 62 -34.35 -18.04 16.33
C ARG A 62 -33.52 -17.85 17.60
N GLN A 63 -33.91 -18.47 18.71
CA GLN A 63 -33.16 -18.34 19.95
C GLN A 63 -31.76 -18.93 19.83
N ARG A 64 -31.62 -20.11 19.21
CA ARG A 64 -30.33 -20.80 19.06
C ARG A 64 -29.94 -20.93 17.60
N ILE A 65 -28.66 -20.70 17.32
CA ILE A 65 -28.02 -20.97 16.03
C ILE A 65 -27.13 -22.21 16.15
N THR A 66 -27.15 -23.03 15.11
CA THR A 66 -26.26 -24.19 14.93
C THR A 66 -25.50 -24.03 13.61
N GLY A 67 -24.36 -24.70 13.46
CA GLY A 67 -23.54 -24.64 12.23
C GLY A 67 -22.50 -23.53 12.18
N ILE A 68 -22.41 -22.67 13.20
CA ILE A 68 -21.38 -21.62 13.32
C ILE A 68 -20.59 -21.82 14.63
N PRO A 69 -19.59 -22.73 14.67
CA PRO A 69 -18.90 -23.08 15.92
C PRO A 69 -18.12 -21.93 16.57
N LYS A 70 -17.67 -20.96 15.78
CA LYS A 70 -16.91 -19.80 16.30
C LYS A 70 -17.77 -18.76 17.00
N LEU A 71 -19.09 -18.83 16.90
CA LEU A 71 -20.01 -17.91 17.57
C LEU A 71 -20.10 -18.22 19.06
N GLU A 72 -19.79 -17.21 19.88
CA GLU A 72 -20.16 -17.19 21.30
C GLU A 72 -21.44 -16.38 21.42
N ASP A 73 -22.58 -17.06 21.42
CA ASP A 73 -23.89 -16.41 21.37
C ASP A 73 -24.26 -15.81 22.74
N ALA A 74 -24.89 -14.64 22.75
CA ALA A 74 -25.49 -14.10 23.97
C ALA A 74 -26.66 -14.99 24.40
N ILE A 75 -26.87 -15.15 25.72
CA ILE A 75 -27.89 -16.08 26.24
C ILE A 75 -29.29 -15.65 25.81
N ASP A 76 -29.57 -14.34 25.77
CA ASP A 76 -30.88 -13.79 25.38
C ASP A 76 -31.00 -13.49 23.87
N ALA A 77 -29.99 -13.82 23.05
CA ALA A 77 -30.00 -13.58 21.62
C ALA A 77 -31.20 -14.26 20.94
N GLY A 78 -31.92 -13.53 20.09
CA GLY A 78 -33.15 -14.03 19.43
C GLY A 78 -34.35 -14.24 20.37
N GLY A 79 -34.21 -14.02 21.68
CA GLY A 79 -35.27 -14.10 22.68
C GLY A 79 -36.07 -12.80 22.84
N LYS A 80 -36.75 -12.66 23.99
CA LYS A 80 -37.57 -11.47 24.31
C LYS A 80 -36.71 -10.21 24.51
N ASN A 81 -35.50 -10.36 25.05
CA ASN A 81 -34.57 -9.26 25.31
C ASN A 81 -33.54 -9.06 24.18
N SER A 82 -33.79 -9.60 22.98
CA SER A 82 -32.90 -9.50 21.82
C SER A 82 -32.54 -8.06 21.46
N GLU A 83 -33.45 -7.09 21.65
CA GLU A 83 -33.22 -5.67 21.43
C GLU A 83 -32.11 -5.08 22.33
N LYS A 84 -31.84 -5.69 23.50
CA LYS A 84 -30.76 -5.27 24.41
C LYS A 84 -29.44 -5.97 24.10
N CYS A 85 -29.47 -7.01 23.28
CA CYS A 85 -28.30 -7.83 23.00
C CYS A 85 -27.38 -7.12 21.99
N THR A 86 -26.08 -7.14 22.26
CA THR A 86 -25.01 -6.62 21.41
C THR A 86 -24.17 -7.76 20.85
N LEU A 87 -24.03 -7.83 19.54
CA LEU A 87 -23.07 -8.72 18.88
C LEU A 87 -21.75 -7.98 18.69
N ILE A 88 -20.66 -8.51 19.21
CA ILE A 88 -19.31 -7.99 19.01
C ILE A 88 -18.66 -8.71 17.83
N LEU A 89 -18.43 -8.00 16.74
CA LEU A 89 -17.64 -8.49 15.61
C LEU A 89 -16.17 -8.12 15.83
N THR A 90 -15.32 -9.13 15.88
CA THR A 90 -13.90 -8.99 16.22
C THR A 90 -12.99 -9.23 15.02
N GLU A 91 -11.90 -8.47 14.89
CA GLU A 91 -10.87 -8.71 13.88
C GLU A 91 -10.00 -9.92 14.26
N GLY A 92 -10.38 -11.09 13.76
CA GLY A 92 -9.67 -12.34 14.01
C GLY A 92 -9.85 -12.92 15.42
N ASP A 93 -9.32 -14.14 15.60
CA ASP A 93 -9.48 -14.90 16.83
C ASP A 93 -8.71 -14.26 18.03
N SER A 94 -7.66 -13.49 17.77
CA SER A 94 -6.93 -12.73 18.81
C SER A 94 -7.79 -11.65 19.46
N ALA A 95 -8.57 -10.92 18.66
CA ALA A 95 -9.50 -9.92 19.17
C ALA A 95 -10.70 -10.57 19.88
N LYS A 96 -11.20 -11.71 19.37
CA LYS A 96 -12.19 -12.54 20.09
C LYS A 96 -11.72 -12.91 21.48
N ALA A 97 -10.47 -13.36 21.65
CA ALA A 97 -9.95 -13.73 22.96
C ALA A 97 -9.97 -12.55 23.95
N LEU A 98 -9.66 -11.34 23.50
CA LEU A 98 -9.74 -10.13 24.32
C LEU A 98 -11.19 -9.79 24.68
N ALA A 99 -12.11 -9.87 23.71
CA ALA A 99 -13.54 -9.65 23.94
C ALA A 99 -14.11 -10.66 24.95
N MET A 100 -13.75 -11.95 24.83
CA MET A 100 -14.18 -12.99 25.77
C MET A 100 -13.66 -12.76 27.19
N ALA A 101 -12.43 -12.28 27.35
CA ALA A 101 -11.91 -11.87 28.66
C ALA A 101 -12.71 -10.70 29.24
N GLY A 102 -13.08 -9.73 28.40
CA GLY A 102 -13.89 -8.58 28.74
C GLY A 102 -15.33 -8.92 29.12
N ILE A 103 -15.93 -9.91 28.46
CA ILE A 103 -17.31 -10.37 28.73
C ILE A 103 -17.51 -10.81 30.18
N SER A 104 -16.46 -11.29 30.85
CA SER A 104 -16.55 -11.61 32.29
C SER A 104 -16.84 -10.41 33.20
N MET A 105 -16.75 -9.18 32.68
CA MET A 105 -17.06 -7.93 33.39
C MET A 105 -18.40 -7.32 33.02
N VAL A 106 -19.08 -7.85 32.00
CA VAL A 106 -20.41 -7.40 31.56
C VAL A 106 -21.41 -8.55 31.65
N ASP A 107 -22.71 -8.25 31.50
CA ASP A 107 -23.73 -9.29 31.56
C ASP A 107 -23.70 -10.16 30.29
N ARG A 108 -23.25 -11.42 30.44
CA ARG A 108 -23.18 -12.42 29.36
C ARG A 108 -24.55 -12.70 28.72
N ASN A 109 -25.65 -12.35 29.38
CA ASN A 109 -26.98 -12.47 28.77
C ASN A 109 -27.13 -11.61 27.53
N PHE A 110 -26.45 -10.45 27.49
CA PHE A 110 -26.64 -9.44 26.45
C PHE A 110 -25.46 -9.31 25.48
N TYR A 111 -24.33 -10.00 25.67
CA TYR A 111 -23.16 -9.85 24.79
C TYR A 111 -22.77 -11.16 24.12
N GLY A 112 -22.72 -11.14 22.79
CA GLY A 112 -22.20 -12.22 21.96
C GLY A 112 -20.93 -11.80 21.22
N VAL A 113 -20.09 -12.76 20.80
CA VAL A 113 -18.85 -12.49 20.06
C VAL A 113 -18.73 -13.40 18.86
N TYR A 114 -18.35 -12.80 17.73
CA TYR A 114 -18.03 -13.55 16.52
C TYR A 114 -16.77 -12.97 15.84
N PRO A 115 -15.77 -13.81 15.52
CA PRO A 115 -14.53 -13.37 14.87
C PRO A 115 -14.67 -13.38 13.34
N LEU A 116 -14.31 -12.27 12.72
CA LEU A 116 -14.15 -12.19 11.27
C LEU A 116 -12.83 -12.85 10.86
N THR A 117 -12.87 -13.69 9.84
CA THR A 117 -11.67 -14.41 9.36
C THR A 117 -10.76 -13.56 8.49
N CYS A 118 -11.33 -12.58 7.78
CA CYS A 118 -10.62 -11.73 6.83
C CYS A 118 -11.37 -10.41 6.60
N LYS A 119 -10.84 -9.56 5.71
CA LYS A 119 -11.55 -8.39 5.20
C LYS A 119 -12.86 -8.83 4.55
N LEU A 120 -13.96 -8.18 4.95
CA LEU A 120 -15.27 -8.51 4.42
C LEU A 120 -15.34 -8.20 2.91
N LEU A 121 -16.06 -9.03 2.16
CA LEU A 121 -16.27 -8.80 0.72
C LEU A 121 -17.00 -7.47 0.49
N ASN A 122 -16.52 -6.65 -0.46
CA ASN A 122 -17.26 -5.46 -0.89
C ASN A 122 -18.49 -5.89 -1.70
N VAL A 123 -19.66 -5.87 -1.05
CA VAL A 123 -20.91 -6.39 -1.61
C VAL A 123 -21.53 -5.52 -2.70
N ARG A 124 -21.15 -4.24 -2.83
CA ARG A 124 -21.63 -3.37 -3.92
C ARG A 124 -21.09 -3.79 -5.28
N ASP A 125 -19.91 -4.39 -5.23
CA ASP A 125 -19.06 -4.65 -6.37
C ASP A 125 -18.96 -6.13 -6.72
N ALA A 126 -19.55 -6.98 -5.88
CA ALA A 126 -19.57 -8.42 -5.99
C ALA A 126 -20.80 -8.90 -6.76
N ASN A 127 -20.65 -9.97 -7.54
CA ASN A 127 -21.78 -10.63 -8.16
C ASN A 127 -22.55 -11.48 -7.12
N HIS A 128 -23.78 -11.86 -7.46
CA HIS A 128 -24.67 -12.61 -6.57
C HIS A 128 -24.08 -13.95 -6.12
N LYS A 129 -23.41 -14.65 -7.04
CA LYS A 129 -22.74 -15.93 -6.75
C LYS A 129 -21.66 -15.75 -5.68
N GLN A 130 -20.80 -14.74 -5.82
CA GLN A 130 -19.75 -14.40 -4.85
C GLN A 130 -20.33 -14.09 -3.46
N ILE A 131 -21.45 -13.36 -3.39
CA ILE A 131 -22.11 -13.05 -2.11
C ILE A 131 -22.69 -14.31 -1.48
N MET A 132 -23.35 -15.18 -2.27
CA MET A 132 -23.96 -16.42 -1.78
C MET A 132 -22.92 -17.44 -1.30
N GLU A 133 -21.80 -17.58 -2.02
CA GLU A 133 -20.71 -18.49 -1.70
C GLU A 133 -19.84 -17.98 -0.54
N ASN A 134 -19.92 -16.69 -0.19
CA ASN A 134 -19.16 -16.11 0.92
C ASN A 134 -19.75 -16.51 2.28
N ALA A 135 -19.15 -17.53 2.90
CA ALA A 135 -19.57 -18.05 4.19
C ALA A 135 -19.61 -17.00 5.33
N GLU A 136 -18.70 -16.01 5.32
CA GLU A 136 -18.64 -14.96 6.36
C GLU A 136 -19.90 -14.08 6.33
N ILE A 137 -20.30 -13.63 5.13
CA ILE A 137 -21.55 -12.86 4.95
C ILE A 137 -22.75 -13.69 5.38
N GLN A 138 -22.80 -14.97 4.97
CA GLN A 138 -23.91 -15.85 5.35
C GLN A 138 -24.00 -16.03 6.87
N ASN A 139 -22.86 -16.23 7.53
CA ASN A 139 -22.81 -16.35 8.99
C ASN A 139 -23.34 -15.08 9.66
N ILE A 140 -22.90 -13.89 9.25
CA ILE A 140 -23.38 -12.61 9.82
C ILE A 140 -24.89 -12.46 9.63
N LYS A 141 -25.41 -12.77 8.43
CA LYS A 141 -26.86 -12.76 8.15
C LYS A 141 -27.63 -13.67 9.10
N GLN A 142 -27.16 -14.90 9.29
CA GLN A 142 -27.79 -15.87 10.18
C GLN A 142 -27.71 -15.42 11.65
N ILE A 143 -26.54 -14.93 12.10
CA ILE A 143 -26.31 -14.50 13.49
C ILE A 143 -27.23 -13.34 13.88
N LEU A 144 -27.40 -12.36 12.99
CA LEU A 144 -28.24 -11.18 13.25
C LEU A 144 -29.72 -11.42 12.93
N GLY A 145 -30.05 -12.43 12.10
CA GLY A 145 -31.41 -12.66 11.62
C GLY A 145 -31.84 -11.69 10.52
N LEU A 146 -30.92 -11.34 9.63
CA LEU A 146 -31.13 -10.35 8.57
C LEU A 146 -31.85 -10.94 7.35
N GLN A 147 -32.82 -10.20 6.80
CA GLN A 147 -33.71 -10.63 5.71
C GLN A 147 -33.68 -9.65 4.54
N HIS A 148 -33.43 -10.12 3.32
CA HIS A 148 -33.38 -9.27 2.12
C HIS A 148 -34.75 -8.72 1.74
N GLY A 149 -34.77 -7.45 1.31
CA GLY A 149 -35.98 -6.75 0.90
C GLY A 149 -36.88 -6.34 2.07
N LYS A 150 -36.41 -6.46 3.32
CA LYS A 150 -37.08 -5.95 4.51
C LYS A 150 -36.49 -4.59 4.90
N GLU A 151 -37.34 -3.59 5.04
CA GLU A 151 -36.98 -2.35 5.74
C GLU A 151 -37.18 -2.52 7.24
N TYR A 152 -36.18 -2.10 8.01
CA TYR A 152 -36.17 -2.24 9.45
C TYR A 152 -36.43 -0.89 10.11
N GLU A 153 -37.64 -0.71 10.64
CA GLU A 153 -37.99 0.46 11.47
C GLU A 153 -37.47 0.32 12.91
N SER A 154 -37.25 -0.92 13.37
CA SER A 154 -36.73 -1.24 14.70
C SER A 154 -35.98 -2.58 14.70
N THR A 155 -35.27 -2.85 15.79
CA THR A 155 -34.47 -4.06 15.97
C THR A 155 -35.26 -5.26 16.53
N LYS A 156 -36.58 -5.10 16.77
CA LYS A 156 -37.50 -6.11 17.30
C LYS A 156 -37.47 -7.45 16.55
N GLY A 157 -37.22 -7.42 15.25
CA GLY A 157 -37.16 -8.59 14.38
C GLY A 157 -35.79 -9.28 14.30
N LEU A 158 -34.75 -8.70 14.91
CA LEU A 158 -33.39 -9.21 14.85
C LEU A 158 -33.06 -10.09 16.06
N ARG A 159 -31.98 -10.85 15.97
CA ARG A 159 -31.44 -11.61 17.12
C ARG A 159 -30.66 -10.72 18.09
N TYR A 160 -30.07 -9.65 17.59
CA TYR A 160 -29.32 -8.65 18.33
C TYR A 160 -29.83 -7.26 17.98
N GLY A 161 -29.96 -6.40 18.99
CA GLY A 161 -30.35 -5.01 18.83
C GLY A 161 -29.19 -4.08 18.51
N HIS A 162 -27.97 -4.50 18.82
CA HIS A 162 -26.76 -3.70 18.59
C HIS A 162 -25.66 -4.56 17.96
N LEU A 163 -24.83 -3.90 17.16
CA LEU A 163 -23.65 -4.45 16.51
C LEU A 163 -22.45 -3.60 16.91
N MET A 164 -21.52 -4.18 17.67
CA MET A 164 -20.30 -3.49 18.08
C MET A 164 -19.10 -4.03 17.29
N ILE A 165 -18.38 -3.14 16.63
CA ILE A 165 -17.22 -3.48 15.81
C ILE A 165 -15.95 -3.29 16.65
N MET A 166 -15.15 -4.34 16.80
CA MET A 166 -13.93 -4.35 17.60
C MET A 166 -12.74 -4.76 16.73
N THR A 167 -12.04 -3.77 16.20
CA THR A 167 -10.88 -3.93 15.30
C THR A 167 -9.61 -3.37 15.94
N ASN A 168 -8.47 -3.73 15.35
CA ASN A 168 -7.21 -3.05 15.61
C ASN A 168 -7.36 -1.54 15.34
N GLN A 169 -6.58 -0.73 16.06
CA GLN A 169 -6.57 0.72 15.89
C GLN A 169 -5.50 1.11 14.87
N ASP A 170 -5.61 0.51 13.68
CA ASP A 170 -4.78 0.74 12.51
C ASP A 170 -5.66 0.95 11.26
N HIS A 171 -5.02 1.22 10.13
CA HIS A 171 -5.74 1.49 8.88
C HIS A 171 -6.57 0.28 8.40
N ASP A 172 -6.07 -0.94 8.59
CA ASP A 172 -6.78 -2.16 8.16
C ASP A 172 -8.04 -2.39 9.01
N GLY A 173 -8.00 -2.07 10.31
CA GLY A 173 -9.17 -2.04 11.17
C GLY A 173 -10.23 -1.05 10.68
N SER A 174 -9.84 0.19 10.35
CA SER A 174 -10.75 1.17 9.75
C SER A 174 -11.36 0.67 8.42
N HIS A 175 -10.62 -0.11 7.63
CA HIS A 175 -11.15 -0.73 6.43
C HIS A 175 -12.26 -1.74 6.75
N ILE A 176 -12.05 -2.61 7.74
CA ILE A 176 -13.03 -3.61 8.17
C ILE A 176 -14.30 -2.93 8.68
N LYS A 177 -14.17 -1.87 9.49
CA LYS A 177 -15.32 -1.05 9.93
C LYS A 177 -16.10 -0.51 8.72
N GLY A 178 -15.39 0.10 7.76
CA GLY A 178 -16.00 0.65 6.56
C GLY A 178 -16.71 -0.39 5.70
N LEU A 179 -16.11 -1.58 5.52
CA LEU A 179 -16.72 -2.68 4.76
C LEU A 179 -17.98 -3.23 5.44
N LEU A 180 -18.00 -3.32 6.77
CA LEU A 180 -19.19 -3.70 7.53
C LEU A 180 -20.30 -2.67 7.42
N ILE A 181 -19.98 -1.38 7.56
CA ILE A 181 -20.92 -0.28 7.38
C ILE A 181 -21.47 -0.31 5.94
N ASN A 182 -20.60 -0.50 4.95
CA ASN A 182 -20.98 -0.64 3.55
C ASN A 182 -21.89 -1.85 3.31
N PHE A 183 -21.60 -2.99 3.92
CA PHE A 183 -22.42 -4.20 3.84
C PHE A 183 -23.85 -3.95 4.34
N ILE A 184 -23.99 -3.35 5.53
CA ILE A 184 -25.30 -2.99 6.08
C ILE A 184 -25.97 -1.90 5.24
N HIS A 185 -25.25 -0.87 4.82
CA HIS A 185 -25.78 0.21 3.98
C HIS A 185 -26.33 -0.30 2.64
N SER A 186 -25.67 -1.30 2.04
CA SER A 186 -26.01 -1.80 0.70
C SER A 186 -27.29 -2.62 0.69
N PHE A 187 -27.56 -3.41 1.73
CA PHE A 187 -28.73 -4.29 1.79
C PHE A 187 -29.84 -3.77 2.71
N TRP A 188 -29.49 -3.05 3.78
CA TRP A 188 -30.41 -2.59 4.84
C TRP A 188 -30.06 -1.18 5.32
N PRO A 189 -30.14 -0.15 4.45
CA PRO A 189 -29.79 1.23 4.81
C PRO A 189 -30.63 1.75 6.00
N SER A 190 -31.87 1.27 6.16
CA SER A 190 -32.74 1.62 7.29
C SER A 190 -32.14 1.25 8.66
N LEU A 191 -31.33 0.19 8.75
CA LEU A 191 -30.66 -0.19 10.01
C LEU A 191 -29.64 0.85 10.48
N LEU A 192 -28.95 1.53 9.55
CA LEU A 192 -27.98 2.57 9.91
C LEU A 192 -28.64 3.82 10.50
N LYS A 193 -29.92 4.03 10.18
CA LYS A 193 -30.74 5.13 10.71
C LYS A 193 -31.25 4.86 12.13
N ILE A 194 -31.22 3.61 12.58
CA ILE A 194 -31.61 3.25 13.95
C ILE A 194 -30.50 3.70 14.92
N PRO A 195 -30.81 4.53 15.93
CA PRO A 195 -29.83 5.00 16.89
C PRO A 195 -29.11 3.86 17.60
N SER A 196 -27.78 3.97 17.70
CA SER A 196 -26.90 3.01 18.39
C SER A 196 -27.00 1.57 17.85
N PHE A 197 -27.49 1.36 16.62
CA PHE A 197 -27.45 0.02 16.01
C PHE A 197 -26.01 -0.41 15.74
N ILE A 198 -25.17 0.46 15.16
CA ILE A 198 -23.73 0.23 15.02
C ILE A 198 -22.97 1.04 16.06
N ALA A 199 -22.05 0.38 16.75
CA ALA A 199 -21.07 0.99 17.64
C ALA A 199 -19.66 0.48 17.28
N GLU A 200 -18.64 1.24 17.65
CA GLU A 200 -17.26 0.75 17.67
C GLU A 200 -16.73 0.64 19.09
N PHE A 201 -15.81 -0.30 19.29
CA PHE A 201 -15.02 -0.44 20.50
C PHE A 201 -13.59 0.04 20.23
N ILE A 202 -13.18 1.11 20.90
CA ILE A 202 -11.85 1.70 20.79
C ILE A 202 -10.95 1.29 21.97
N THR A 203 -9.65 1.18 21.71
CA THR A 203 -8.63 0.97 22.74
C THR A 203 -7.55 2.05 22.67
N PRO A 204 -6.83 2.34 23.76
CA PRO A 204 -5.70 3.25 23.70
C PRO A 204 -4.65 2.78 22.68
N ILE A 205 -4.13 3.68 21.85
CA ILE A 205 -3.09 3.39 20.87
C ILE A 205 -1.68 3.48 21.46
N VAL A 206 -1.49 4.29 22.51
CA VAL A 206 -0.21 4.47 23.20
C VAL A 206 -0.47 4.53 24.70
N LYS A 207 0.33 3.79 25.47
CA LYS A 207 0.40 3.98 26.92
C LYS A 207 1.79 4.42 27.34
N ALA A 208 1.84 5.46 28.15
CA ALA A 208 3.06 5.94 28.78
C ALA A 208 3.04 5.59 30.27
N THR A 209 4.01 4.79 30.71
CA THR A 209 4.18 4.42 32.12
C THR A 209 5.38 5.14 32.71
N HIS A 210 5.17 5.96 33.73
CA HIS A 210 6.27 6.66 34.39
C HIS A 210 7.12 5.66 35.19
N ARG A 211 8.44 5.70 34.97
CA ARG A 211 9.36 4.66 35.48
C ARG A 211 9.46 4.62 37.00
N LYS A 212 9.29 5.76 37.70
CA LYS A 212 9.47 5.86 39.16
C LYS A 212 8.18 5.56 39.94
N ASN A 213 7.11 6.31 39.68
CA ASN A 213 5.84 6.21 40.43
C ASN A 213 4.80 5.26 39.77
N ARG A 214 5.13 4.66 38.61
CA ARG A 214 4.29 3.71 37.87
C ARG A 214 2.93 4.26 37.42
N THR A 215 2.74 5.58 37.36
CA THR A 215 1.52 6.17 36.78
C THR A 215 1.42 5.82 35.30
N VAL A 216 0.22 5.47 34.84
CA VAL A 216 -0.05 5.10 33.45
C VAL A 216 -0.96 6.14 32.81
N LEU A 217 -0.48 6.77 31.74
CA LEU A 217 -1.28 7.62 30.87
C LEU A 217 -1.63 6.85 29.61
N SER A 218 -2.87 6.98 29.15
CA SER A 218 -3.39 6.30 27.96
C SER A 218 -3.85 7.33 26.94
N PHE A 219 -3.38 7.21 25.70
CA PHE A 219 -3.69 8.11 24.60
C PHE A 219 -4.45 7.34 23.53
N TYR A 220 -5.50 7.95 22.97
CA TYR A 220 -6.37 7.34 21.96
C TYR A 220 -6.10 7.87 20.55
N SER A 221 -5.27 8.90 20.41
CA SER A 221 -4.76 9.38 19.14
C SER A 221 -3.27 9.69 19.20
N MET A 222 -2.58 9.64 18.04
CA MET A 222 -1.15 9.94 17.97
C MET A 222 -0.87 11.40 18.27
N LEU A 223 -1.78 12.29 17.85
CA LEU A 223 -1.67 13.73 18.10
C LEU A 223 -1.72 14.07 19.58
N GLU A 224 -2.58 13.41 20.37
CA GLU A 224 -2.62 13.61 21.82
C GLU A 224 -1.30 13.17 22.48
N TYR A 225 -0.76 12.04 22.03
CA TYR A 225 0.52 11.53 22.52
C TYR A 225 1.69 12.44 22.14
N GLU A 226 1.73 12.93 20.91
CA GLU A 226 2.78 13.82 20.41
C GLU A 226 2.75 15.18 21.11
N ALA A 227 1.59 15.81 21.23
CA ALA A 227 1.42 17.06 21.97
C ALA A 227 1.85 16.90 23.45
N TRP A 228 1.47 15.79 24.09
CA TRP A 228 1.92 15.47 25.44
C TRP A 228 3.44 15.30 25.51
N LYS A 229 4.03 14.57 24.55
CA LYS A 229 5.47 14.31 24.49
C LYS A 229 6.26 15.61 24.30
N GLU A 230 5.78 16.53 23.47
CA GLU A 230 6.36 17.85 23.26
C GLU A 230 6.30 18.70 24.53
N SER A 231 5.18 18.65 25.27
CA SER A 231 5.01 19.38 26.54
C SER A 231 6.05 19.00 27.61
N LEU A 232 6.66 17.83 27.51
CA LEU A 232 7.67 17.35 28.47
C LEU A 232 9.06 17.97 28.29
N GLY A 233 9.33 18.71 27.23
CA GLY A 233 10.57 19.51 27.06
C GLY A 233 11.91 18.77 27.18
N GLY A 234 11.93 17.43 27.12
CA GLY A 234 13.14 16.60 27.31
C GLY A 234 13.06 15.55 28.42
N ASN A 235 12.03 15.59 29.29
CA ASN A 235 11.79 14.57 30.33
C ASN A 235 11.14 13.27 29.81
N ALA A 236 11.01 13.10 28.50
CA ALA A 236 10.41 11.92 27.88
C ALA A 236 11.10 10.59 28.28
N ASN A 237 12.40 10.63 28.61
CA ASN A 237 13.15 9.44 29.06
C ASN A 237 12.67 8.89 30.42
N ALA A 238 11.95 9.68 31.23
CA ALA A 238 11.36 9.24 32.49
C ALA A 238 10.17 8.29 32.29
N TRP A 239 9.67 8.16 31.07
CA TRP A 239 8.52 7.35 30.71
C TRP A 239 8.94 6.13 29.89
N ALA A 240 8.28 5.00 30.12
CA ALA A 240 8.31 3.84 29.25
C ALA A 240 7.08 3.92 28.34
N ILE A 241 7.31 3.94 27.03
CA ILE A 241 6.25 4.07 26.02
C ILE A 241 6.01 2.70 25.41
N LYS A 242 4.74 2.29 25.32
CA LYS A 242 4.33 1.07 24.62
C LYS A 242 3.18 1.42 23.66
N TYR A 243 3.32 0.98 22.42
CA TYR A 243 2.34 1.13 21.35
C TYR A 243 1.39 -0.07 21.33
N TYR A 244 0.12 0.17 21.07
CA TYR A 244 -0.99 -0.79 21.14
C TYR A 244 -1.79 -0.77 19.82
N LYS A 245 -1.12 -0.97 18.68
CA LYS A 245 -1.77 -1.00 17.36
C LYS A 245 -2.75 -2.19 17.24
N GLY A 246 -2.25 -3.39 17.56
CA GLY A 246 -3.06 -4.61 17.55
C GLY A 246 -3.74 -4.88 18.90
N LEU A 247 -5.00 -5.33 18.88
CA LEU A 247 -5.79 -5.69 20.06
C LEU A 247 -5.12 -6.80 20.89
N GLY A 248 -4.42 -7.73 20.23
CA GLY A 248 -3.66 -8.79 20.90
C GLY A 248 -2.52 -8.29 21.80
N THR A 249 -2.12 -7.02 21.69
CA THR A 249 -1.09 -6.40 22.55
C THR A 249 -1.60 -6.17 23.99
N SER A 250 -2.92 -6.01 24.14
CA SER A 250 -3.57 -5.80 25.43
C SER A 250 -3.69 -7.12 26.18
N THR A 251 -3.37 -7.11 27.46
CA THR A 251 -3.53 -8.28 28.33
C THR A 251 -4.99 -8.52 28.68
N SER A 252 -5.34 -9.73 29.11
CA SER A 252 -6.71 -10.04 29.59
C SER A 252 -7.13 -9.17 30.78
N LYS A 253 -6.19 -8.74 31.63
CA LYS A 253 -6.45 -7.81 32.73
C LYS A 253 -6.85 -6.43 32.21
N GLU A 254 -6.17 -5.94 31.19
CA GLU A 254 -6.52 -4.68 30.53
C GLU A 254 -7.85 -4.79 29.80
N GLY A 255 -8.10 -5.90 29.09
CA GLY A 255 -9.39 -6.18 28.46
C GLY A 255 -10.56 -6.12 29.45
N LYS A 256 -10.41 -6.76 30.61
CA LYS A 256 -11.38 -6.65 31.72
C LYS A 256 -11.59 -5.21 32.16
N GLY A 257 -10.52 -4.43 32.30
CA GLY A 257 -10.61 -3.00 32.64
C GLY A 257 -11.35 -2.18 31.59
N TYR A 258 -11.12 -2.44 30.29
CA TYR A 258 -11.83 -1.74 29.22
C TYR A 258 -13.33 -2.01 29.22
N PHE A 259 -13.74 -3.26 29.48
CA PHE A 259 -15.15 -3.65 29.54
C PHE A 259 -15.83 -3.21 30.85
N GLN A 260 -15.09 -3.07 31.94
CA GLN A 260 -15.60 -2.45 33.16
C GLN A 260 -15.99 -0.98 32.92
N ASP A 261 -15.17 -0.26 32.14
CA ASP A 261 -15.43 1.12 31.70
C ASP A 261 -15.89 1.16 30.23
N ILE A 262 -16.83 0.28 29.84
CA ILE A 262 -17.25 0.13 28.43
C ILE A 262 -17.76 1.43 27.82
N GLU A 263 -18.42 2.28 28.61
CA GLU A 263 -18.94 3.59 28.19
C GLU A 263 -17.86 4.57 27.71
N LYS A 264 -16.60 4.35 28.11
CA LYS A 264 -15.45 5.14 27.64
C LYS A 264 -14.87 4.59 26.32
N HIS A 265 -15.01 3.28 26.12
CA HIS A 265 -14.44 2.56 24.99
C HIS A 265 -15.45 2.33 23.86
N LYS A 266 -16.74 2.51 24.14
CA LYS A 266 -17.82 2.40 23.16
C LYS A 266 -18.11 3.75 22.54
N LYS A 267 -18.24 3.78 21.21
CA LYS A 267 -18.73 4.93 20.46
C LYS A 267 -19.85 4.53 19.52
N ASP A 268 -20.93 5.30 19.54
CA ASP A 268 -22.10 5.01 18.70
C ASP A 268 -22.00 5.73 17.35
N PHE A 269 -22.29 5.02 16.27
CA PHE A 269 -22.45 5.64 14.97
C PHE A 269 -23.83 6.29 14.85
N VAL A 270 -23.87 7.49 14.29
CA VAL A 270 -25.09 8.29 14.16
C VAL A 270 -25.31 8.67 12.70
N TRP A 271 -26.52 8.38 12.21
CA TRP A 271 -27.01 8.86 10.93
C TRP A 271 -27.63 10.25 11.12
N VAL A 272 -27.11 11.24 10.40
CA VAL A 272 -27.59 12.63 10.49
C VAL A 272 -28.51 12.96 9.32
N ASN A 273 -28.11 12.59 8.10
CA ASN A 273 -28.86 12.87 6.87
C ASN A 273 -28.40 11.95 5.73
N GLU A 274 -29.04 12.06 4.56
CA GLU A 274 -28.73 11.19 3.42
C GLU A 274 -27.30 11.37 2.86
N ASN A 275 -26.60 12.47 3.19
CA ASN A 275 -25.19 12.64 2.81
C ASN A 275 -24.28 11.59 3.47
N ASP A 276 -24.67 11.02 4.61
CA ASP A 276 -23.98 9.86 5.19
C ASP A 276 -24.03 8.65 4.24
N GLY A 277 -25.16 8.43 3.57
CA GLY A 277 -25.30 7.38 2.55
C GLY A 277 -24.45 7.65 1.31
N ASP A 278 -24.50 8.88 0.82
CA ASP A 278 -23.72 9.31 -0.35
C ASP A 278 -22.21 9.18 -0.10
N THR A 279 -21.73 9.50 1.11
CA THR A 279 -20.32 9.36 1.48
C THR A 279 -19.87 7.90 1.62
N ILE A 280 -20.75 7.01 2.11
CA ILE A 280 -20.47 5.56 2.09
C ILE A 280 -20.40 5.05 0.65
N GLU A 281 -21.34 5.46 -0.21
CA GLU A 281 -21.34 5.04 -1.61
C GLU A 281 -20.11 5.56 -2.37
N LEU A 282 -19.71 6.82 -2.12
CA LEU A 282 -18.46 7.39 -2.62
C LEU A 282 -17.27 6.47 -2.30
N ALA A 283 -17.14 6.01 -1.07
CA ALA A 283 -16.00 5.21 -0.63
C ALA A 283 -15.93 3.81 -1.28
N PHE A 284 -17.07 3.16 -1.53
CA PHE A 284 -17.10 1.73 -1.89
C PHE A 284 -17.66 1.37 -3.27
N SER A 285 -18.27 2.32 -4.00
CA SER A 285 -18.88 2.03 -5.31
C SER A 285 -17.86 2.02 -6.45
N LYS A 286 -17.82 0.98 -7.29
CA LYS A 286 -17.02 0.99 -8.53
C LYS A 286 -17.32 2.15 -9.48
N ASP A 287 -18.52 2.72 -9.45
CA ASP A 287 -18.92 3.78 -10.38
C ASP A 287 -18.38 5.18 -10.00
N GLN A 288 -17.94 5.36 -8.74
CA GLN A 288 -17.57 6.66 -8.17
C GLN A 288 -16.05 6.91 -8.18
N ILE A 289 -15.30 6.36 -9.14
CA ILE A 289 -13.83 6.46 -9.19
C ILE A 289 -13.36 7.91 -9.27
N GLU A 290 -13.89 8.71 -10.19
CA GLU A 290 -13.48 10.12 -10.35
C GLU A 290 -13.84 10.98 -9.14
N ALA A 291 -15.00 10.72 -8.53
CA ALA A 291 -15.41 11.39 -7.30
C ALA A 291 -14.45 11.05 -6.15
N ARG A 292 -14.04 9.77 -6.00
CA ARG A 292 -13.02 9.36 -5.02
C ARG A 292 -11.67 10.01 -5.27
N LYS A 293 -11.25 10.14 -6.53
CA LYS A 293 -9.99 10.83 -6.86
C LYS A 293 -10.02 12.29 -6.39
N ASN A 294 -11.13 12.98 -6.62
CA ASN A 294 -11.29 14.37 -6.16
C ASN A 294 -11.35 14.47 -4.63
N TRP A 295 -12.07 13.55 -3.98
CA TRP A 295 -12.11 13.43 -2.52
C TRP A 295 -10.71 13.24 -1.91
N LEU A 296 -9.89 12.36 -2.49
CA LEU A 296 -8.53 12.11 -2.02
C LEU A 296 -7.57 13.27 -2.33
N ARG A 297 -7.79 14.05 -3.39
CA ARG A 297 -7.05 15.30 -3.65
C ARG A 297 -7.34 16.40 -2.64
N GLN A 298 -8.53 16.39 -2.03
CA GLN A 298 -8.94 17.36 -1.01
C GLN A 298 -8.45 16.96 0.39
N PHE A 299 -7.74 15.84 0.54
CA PHE A 299 -7.19 15.42 1.82
C PHE A 299 -6.14 16.42 2.34
N GLU A 300 -6.40 16.97 3.53
CA GLU A 300 -5.45 17.83 4.23
C GLU A 300 -4.67 17.03 5.29
N PRO A 301 -3.32 17.06 5.27
CA PRO A 301 -2.52 16.44 6.33
C PRO A 301 -2.91 16.97 7.73
N GLY A 302 -3.10 16.08 8.69
CA GLY A 302 -3.59 16.40 10.03
C GLY A 302 -5.09 16.16 10.24
N THR A 303 -5.84 15.87 9.17
CA THR A 303 -7.23 15.39 9.28
C THR A 303 -7.28 14.09 10.09
N HIS A 304 -8.07 14.08 11.15
CA HIS A 304 -8.27 12.93 12.02
C HIS A 304 -9.64 13.01 12.71
N LEU A 305 -10.12 11.87 13.19
CA LEU A 305 -11.33 11.79 14.01
C LEU A 305 -11.02 12.20 15.44
N ASP A 306 -11.83 13.08 16.04
CA ASP A 306 -11.70 13.42 17.45
C ASP A 306 -12.12 12.23 18.30
N GLN A 307 -11.15 11.69 19.04
CA GLN A 307 -11.37 10.51 19.86
C GLN A 307 -12.08 10.81 21.20
N ARG A 308 -12.41 12.06 21.51
CA ARG A 308 -13.10 12.46 22.75
C ARG A 308 -14.62 12.41 22.64
N GLU A 309 -15.17 12.52 21.43
CA GLU A 309 -16.60 12.47 21.21
C GLU A 309 -17.15 11.05 21.42
N LYS A 310 -18.36 10.95 22.01
CA LYS A 310 -19.03 9.67 22.27
C LYS A 310 -19.74 9.09 21.04
N SER A 311 -20.03 9.93 20.06
CA SER A 311 -20.72 9.56 18.84
C SER A 311 -19.91 9.92 17.62
N ILE A 312 -20.07 9.14 16.56
CA ILE A 312 -19.34 9.30 15.30
C ILE A 312 -20.37 9.39 14.18
N LYS A 313 -20.32 10.45 13.37
CA LYS A 313 -21.12 10.53 12.15
C LYS A 313 -20.50 9.63 11.09
N TYR A 314 -21.32 8.94 10.30
CA TYR A 314 -20.79 8.10 9.22
C TYR A 314 -19.93 8.89 8.22
N SER A 315 -20.37 10.10 7.86
CA SER A 315 -19.59 11.02 7.03
C SER A 315 -18.27 11.46 7.67
N ASP A 316 -18.22 11.70 8.98
CA ASP A 316 -16.98 12.01 9.68
C ASP A 316 -16.04 10.81 9.71
N PHE A 317 -16.56 9.60 9.96
CA PHE A 317 -15.77 8.36 9.86
C PHE A 317 -15.15 8.19 8.48
N VAL A 318 -15.95 8.35 7.41
CA VAL A 318 -15.44 8.23 6.03
C VAL A 318 -14.36 9.30 5.77
N ASN A 319 -14.67 10.57 6.04
CA ASN A 319 -13.82 11.70 5.67
C ASN A 319 -12.64 11.96 6.60
N LYS A 320 -12.61 11.38 7.80
CA LYS A 320 -11.55 11.63 8.81
C LYS A 320 -10.80 10.38 9.27
N GLU A 321 -11.34 9.19 9.03
CA GLU A 321 -10.69 7.93 9.40
C GLU A 321 -10.46 7.03 8.18
N LEU A 322 -11.50 6.73 7.39
CA LEU A 322 -11.39 5.86 6.21
C LEU A 322 -10.52 6.49 5.10
N ILE A 323 -10.51 7.82 4.99
CA ILE A 323 -9.61 8.53 4.08
C ILE A 323 -8.13 8.26 4.41
N LEU A 324 -7.79 8.10 5.69
CA LEU A 324 -6.40 7.84 6.12
C LEU A 324 -5.93 6.47 5.63
N LEU A 325 -6.81 5.47 5.72
CA LEU A 325 -6.57 4.17 5.07
C LEU A 325 -6.34 4.33 3.58
N SER A 326 -7.21 5.09 2.90
CA SER A 326 -7.15 5.27 1.45
C SER A 326 -5.82 5.91 1.01
N MET A 327 -5.36 6.91 1.78
CA MET A 327 -4.06 7.55 1.58
C MET A 327 -2.89 6.61 1.93
N ALA A 328 -3.02 5.81 2.98
CA ALA A 328 -2.00 4.81 3.35
C ALA A 328 -1.88 3.71 2.29
N ASP A 329 -2.99 3.23 1.75
CA ASP A 329 -3.02 2.27 0.64
C ASP A 329 -2.34 2.81 -0.61
N LEU A 330 -2.61 4.06 -0.99
CA LEU A 330 -1.91 4.70 -2.11
C LEU A 330 -0.40 4.79 -1.88
N ARG A 331 0.02 5.19 -0.67
CA ARG A 331 1.45 5.27 -0.31
C ARG A 331 2.14 3.90 -0.32
N ARG A 332 1.44 2.86 0.10
CA ARG A 332 1.91 1.46 0.11
C ARG A 332 1.99 0.88 -1.30
N SER A 333 1.01 1.18 -2.13
CA SER A 333 0.78 0.48 -3.39
C SER A 333 1.48 1.16 -4.57
N ILE A 334 1.67 2.47 -4.53
CA ILE A 334 2.33 3.27 -5.59
C ILE A 334 3.76 3.62 -5.15
N PRO A 335 4.78 3.32 -5.97
CA PRO A 335 6.17 3.65 -5.64
C PRO A 335 6.47 5.14 -5.85
N SER A 336 7.63 5.57 -5.36
CA SER A 336 8.14 6.91 -5.67
C SER A 336 8.76 6.94 -7.07
N VAL A 337 8.57 8.04 -7.79
CA VAL A 337 9.24 8.30 -9.09
C VAL A 337 10.76 8.37 -8.96
N VAL A 338 11.28 8.64 -7.76
CA VAL A 338 12.71 8.86 -7.53
C VAL A 338 13.46 7.53 -7.39
N ASP A 339 13.05 6.68 -6.45
CA ASP A 339 13.72 5.40 -6.18
C ASP A 339 13.03 4.20 -6.83
N GLY A 340 11.81 4.35 -7.34
CA GLY A 340 11.03 3.24 -7.89
C GLY A 340 10.58 2.21 -6.85
N LEU A 341 10.73 2.50 -5.56
CA LEU A 341 10.45 1.56 -4.47
C LEU A 341 9.14 1.90 -3.77
N LYS A 342 8.43 0.87 -3.33
CA LYS A 342 7.34 0.93 -2.35
C LYS A 342 7.91 0.99 -0.92
N PRO A 343 7.15 1.45 0.09
CA PRO A 343 7.63 1.55 1.47
C PRO A 343 8.26 0.24 2.00
N ASP A 344 7.63 -0.91 1.77
CA ASP A 344 8.14 -2.22 2.22
C ASP A 344 9.51 -2.53 1.61
N GLN A 345 9.70 -2.21 0.34
CA GLN A 345 11.00 -2.38 -0.34
C GLN A 345 12.05 -1.41 0.22
N ARG A 346 11.67 -0.18 0.57
CA ARG A 346 12.57 0.77 1.25
C ARG A 346 12.94 0.32 2.66
N LYS A 347 12.02 -0.29 3.42
CA LYS A 347 12.29 -0.90 4.73
C LYS A 347 13.32 -2.02 4.64
N VAL A 348 13.18 -2.90 3.64
CA VAL A 348 14.16 -3.94 3.33
C VAL A 348 15.54 -3.34 3.00
N LEU A 349 15.56 -2.27 2.19
CA LEU A 349 16.81 -1.62 1.78
C LEU A 349 17.49 -0.88 2.94
N LEU A 350 16.73 -0.17 3.78
CA LEU A 350 17.20 0.46 5.02
C LEU A 350 17.93 -0.55 5.89
N CYS A 351 17.27 -1.68 6.16
CA CYS A 351 17.82 -2.71 7.02
C CYS A 351 19.05 -3.39 6.38
N SER A 352 19.06 -3.55 5.06
CA SER A 352 20.23 -4.02 4.30
C SER A 352 21.45 -3.09 4.47
N PHE A 353 21.23 -1.77 4.42
CA PHE A 353 22.29 -0.78 4.63
C PHE A 353 22.73 -0.70 6.09
N LYS A 354 21.78 -0.70 7.04
CA LYS A 354 22.04 -0.61 8.48
C LYS A 354 22.92 -1.75 8.99
N ARG A 355 22.66 -2.99 8.55
CA ARG A 355 23.47 -4.16 8.95
C ARG A 355 24.72 -4.37 8.10
N ASN A 356 24.98 -3.53 7.10
CA ASN A 356 26.02 -3.72 6.09
C ASN A 356 25.97 -5.13 5.47
N PHE A 357 24.87 -5.45 4.77
CA PHE A 357 24.47 -6.80 4.37
C PHE A 357 25.33 -7.43 3.25
N ILE A 358 26.61 -7.66 3.53
CA ILE A 358 27.60 -8.23 2.60
C ILE A 358 27.67 -9.76 2.73
N LYS A 359 27.62 -10.28 3.97
CA LYS A 359 27.58 -11.71 4.25
C LYS A 359 26.14 -12.21 4.09
N GLU A 360 25.98 -13.28 3.33
CA GLU A 360 24.67 -13.88 3.11
C GLU A 360 24.01 -14.37 4.39
N ALA A 361 22.67 -14.30 4.41
CA ALA A 361 21.85 -14.81 5.49
C ALA A 361 20.55 -15.39 4.91
N LYS A 362 19.93 -16.29 5.67
CA LYS A 362 18.64 -16.86 5.29
C LYS A 362 17.59 -15.76 5.16
N VAL A 363 16.70 -15.87 4.18
CA VAL A 363 15.63 -14.89 3.97
C VAL A 363 14.75 -14.75 5.23
N ALA A 364 14.36 -15.85 5.86
CA ALA A 364 13.55 -15.82 7.09
C ALA A 364 14.25 -15.06 8.24
N GLN A 365 15.57 -15.24 8.41
CA GLN A 365 16.34 -14.50 9.43
C GLN A 365 16.43 -13.01 9.11
N PHE A 366 16.58 -12.68 7.83
CA PHE A 366 16.62 -11.29 7.40
C PHE A 366 15.26 -10.61 7.52
N SER A 367 14.17 -11.31 7.20
CA SER A 367 12.80 -10.84 7.38
C SER A 367 12.51 -10.46 8.84
N GLY A 368 12.88 -11.32 9.80
CA GLY A 368 12.79 -11.00 11.23
C GLY A 368 13.62 -9.77 11.63
N TYR A 369 14.83 -9.61 11.08
CA TYR A 369 15.66 -8.42 11.31
C TYR A 369 15.00 -7.14 10.76
N VAL A 370 14.44 -7.20 9.54
CA VAL A 370 13.71 -6.08 8.92
C VAL A 370 12.49 -5.73 9.77
N SER A 371 11.73 -6.73 10.21
CA SER A 371 10.55 -6.56 11.06
C SER A 371 10.87 -5.77 12.33
N GLU A 372 11.94 -6.16 13.04
CA GLU A 372 12.39 -5.51 14.27
C GLU A 372 12.91 -4.08 14.05
N HIS A 373 13.71 -3.84 13.01
CA HIS A 373 14.50 -2.60 12.85
C HIS A 373 13.84 -1.54 11.95
N SER A 374 12.70 -1.85 11.34
CA SER A 374 11.96 -0.93 10.46
C SER A 374 10.51 -0.66 10.90
N ALA A 375 10.14 -1.11 12.11
CA ALA A 375 8.78 -1.05 12.63
C ALA A 375 7.75 -1.61 11.61
N PHE A 376 7.97 -2.84 11.15
CA PHE A 376 7.05 -3.45 10.19
C PHE A 376 5.83 -4.07 10.90
N HIS A 377 4.62 -3.84 10.37
CA HIS A 377 3.37 -4.23 11.05
C HIS A 377 2.48 -5.20 10.27
N HIS A 378 2.80 -5.54 9.02
CA HIS A 378 1.92 -6.33 8.15
C HIS A 378 2.26 -7.84 8.10
N GLY A 379 3.05 -8.33 9.05
CA GLY A 379 3.45 -9.74 9.16
C GLY A 379 4.62 -10.15 8.25
N GLU A 380 5.48 -11.04 8.77
CA GLU A 380 6.74 -11.43 8.10
C GLU A 380 6.54 -12.10 6.73
N GLN A 381 5.39 -12.72 6.47
CA GLN A 381 5.10 -13.34 5.17
C GLN A 381 5.07 -12.30 4.02
N SER A 382 4.61 -11.07 4.28
CA SER A 382 4.63 -10.00 3.27
C SER A 382 6.06 -9.51 3.02
N LEU A 383 6.90 -9.46 4.06
CA LEU A 383 8.32 -9.13 3.95
C LEU A 383 9.08 -10.21 3.18
N ASP A 384 8.82 -11.49 3.46
CA ASP A 384 9.42 -12.62 2.77
C ASP A 384 9.22 -12.51 1.24
N SER A 385 7.96 -12.30 0.81
CA SER A 385 7.62 -12.08 -0.60
C SER A 385 8.30 -10.83 -1.18
N THR A 386 8.41 -9.75 -0.39
CA THR A 386 9.07 -8.52 -0.82
C THR A 386 10.57 -8.73 -1.04
N ILE A 387 11.25 -9.41 -0.11
CA ILE A 387 12.68 -9.74 -0.20
C ILE A 387 12.94 -10.63 -1.40
N ILE A 388 12.11 -11.66 -1.62
CA ILE A 388 12.22 -12.55 -2.78
C ILE A 388 12.07 -11.75 -4.08
N GLY A 389 11.02 -10.93 -4.20
CA GLY A 389 10.78 -10.11 -5.40
C GLY A 389 11.91 -9.12 -5.71
N MET A 390 12.57 -8.56 -4.69
CA MET A 390 13.74 -7.69 -4.88
C MET A 390 15.02 -8.43 -5.31
N ALA A 391 15.06 -9.76 -5.11
CA ALA A 391 16.20 -10.61 -5.45
C ALA A 391 16.05 -11.31 -6.80
N GLN A 392 14.81 -11.58 -7.24
CA GLN A 392 14.48 -12.28 -8.49
C GLN A 392 15.17 -11.66 -9.71
N ASP A 393 15.65 -12.54 -10.60
CA ASP A 393 16.55 -12.18 -11.69
C ASP A 393 16.22 -12.87 -13.04
N PHE A 394 15.12 -13.62 -13.12
CA PHE A 394 14.63 -14.27 -14.35
C PHE A 394 14.03 -13.27 -15.37
N VAL A 395 13.87 -13.70 -16.63
CA VAL A 395 13.36 -12.86 -17.73
C VAL A 395 11.95 -12.32 -17.42
N GLY A 396 11.78 -11.00 -17.49
CA GLY A 396 10.52 -10.32 -17.16
C GLY A 396 10.38 -9.87 -15.71
N SER A 397 11.38 -10.14 -14.85
CA SER A 397 11.47 -9.60 -13.47
C SER A 397 12.29 -8.30 -13.42
N ASN A 398 13.35 -8.23 -12.61
CA ASN A 398 14.20 -7.05 -12.43
C ASN A 398 15.31 -6.98 -13.48
N ASN A 399 15.47 -5.83 -14.16
CA ASN A 399 16.66 -5.57 -14.98
C ASN A 399 17.92 -5.49 -14.09
N ILE A 400 17.79 -4.89 -12.91
CA ILE A 400 18.82 -4.85 -11.87
C ILE A 400 18.20 -5.22 -10.53
N ASN A 401 18.42 -6.46 -10.08
CA ASN A 401 18.03 -6.93 -8.76
C ASN A 401 18.91 -6.30 -7.67
N LEU A 402 18.28 -5.72 -6.65
CA LEU A 402 18.97 -5.02 -5.55
C LEU A 402 19.51 -5.98 -4.49
N LEU A 403 18.94 -7.17 -4.41
CA LEU A 403 19.38 -8.29 -3.59
C LEU A 403 19.81 -9.46 -4.49
N GLN A 404 20.67 -10.34 -3.98
CA GLN A 404 21.10 -11.53 -4.72
C GLN A 404 20.23 -12.75 -4.42
N PRO A 405 19.83 -13.53 -5.45
CA PRO A 405 19.06 -14.75 -5.27
C PRO A 405 20.00 -15.94 -5.01
N ASN A 406 20.50 -16.10 -3.78
CA ASN A 406 21.36 -17.22 -3.44
C ASN A 406 20.51 -18.45 -3.03
N GLY A 407 20.08 -19.21 -4.04
CA GLY A 407 19.19 -20.37 -3.90
C GLY A 407 18.05 -20.30 -4.91
N GLN A 408 16.99 -21.08 -4.71
CA GLN A 408 15.82 -21.09 -5.60
C GLN A 408 14.84 -19.96 -5.25
N PHE A 409 14.98 -18.79 -5.90
CA PHE A 409 14.11 -17.60 -5.72
C PHE A 409 12.91 -17.56 -6.67
N GLY A 410 12.67 -18.66 -7.37
CA GLY A 410 11.63 -18.82 -8.37
C GLY A 410 12.14 -18.48 -9.76
N THR A 411 11.44 -18.99 -10.75
CA THR A 411 11.86 -18.96 -12.15
C THR A 411 10.76 -18.34 -13.02
N ARG A 412 11.04 -18.18 -14.30
CA ARG A 412 10.01 -17.74 -15.25
C ARG A 412 8.88 -18.76 -15.44
N HIS A 413 9.05 -20.00 -14.98
CA HIS A 413 8.07 -21.06 -15.17
C HIS A 413 6.72 -20.73 -14.51
N GLN A 414 6.74 -20.14 -13.31
CA GLN A 414 5.55 -19.67 -12.58
C GLN A 414 5.62 -18.19 -12.19
N GLY A 415 6.44 -17.40 -12.89
CA GLY A 415 6.64 -15.98 -12.57
C GLY A 415 7.17 -15.76 -11.15
N GLY A 416 8.03 -16.64 -10.68
CA GLY A 416 8.67 -16.56 -9.37
C GLY A 416 7.87 -17.16 -8.20
N LYS A 417 6.66 -17.69 -8.43
CA LYS A 417 5.84 -18.36 -7.38
C LYS A 417 6.41 -19.71 -6.94
N ASP A 418 7.25 -20.31 -7.76
CA ASP A 418 7.98 -21.56 -7.56
C ASP A 418 9.25 -21.39 -6.69
N HIS A 419 9.37 -20.26 -5.97
CA HIS A 419 10.46 -20.04 -5.03
C HIS A 419 10.44 -21.06 -3.88
N ALA A 420 11.62 -21.42 -3.37
CA ALA A 420 11.71 -22.31 -2.22
C ALA A 420 11.32 -21.58 -0.92
N SER A 421 11.11 -22.35 0.16
CA SER A 421 10.82 -21.79 1.48
C SER A 421 11.95 -20.87 1.97
N THR A 422 11.57 -19.74 2.59
CA THR A 422 12.49 -18.71 3.12
C THR A 422 13.46 -19.21 4.19
N LYS A 423 13.24 -20.42 4.72
CA LYS A 423 14.14 -21.11 5.65
C LYS A 423 15.36 -21.75 4.98
N TYR A 424 15.32 -21.96 3.67
CA TYR A 424 16.35 -22.66 2.90
C TYR A 424 17.12 -21.76 1.94
N ILE A 425 16.52 -20.64 1.51
CA ILE A 425 17.16 -19.71 0.58
C ILE A 425 17.89 -18.58 1.32
N TYR A 426 18.97 -18.11 0.71
CA TYR A 426 19.86 -17.09 1.25
C TYR A 426 19.84 -15.85 0.37
N THR A 427 20.08 -14.70 0.96
CA THR A 427 20.25 -13.47 0.19
C THR A 427 21.33 -12.59 0.82
N ARG A 428 21.75 -11.58 0.06
CA ARG A 428 22.62 -10.48 0.48
C ARG A 428 22.39 -9.28 -0.43
N LEU A 429 22.92 -8.13 -0.04
CA LEU A 429 22.90 -6.94 -0.88
C LEU A 429 23.72 -7.18 -2.16
N SER A 430 23.15 -6.87 -3.32
CA SER A 430 23.90 -6.89 -4.57
C SER A 430 25.02 -5.85 -4.51
N PRO A 431 26.26 -6.16 -4.93
CA PRO A 431 27.37 -5.21 -4.89
C PRO A 431 27.04 -3.89 -5.60
N LEU A 432 26.29 -3.96 -6.70
CA LEU A 432 25.86 -2.80 -7.48
C LEU A 432 24.93 -1.86 -6.70
N THR A 433 24.16 -2.38 -5.75
CA THR A 433 23.17 -1.60 -5.00
C THR A 433 23.80 -0.43 -4.26
N ARG A 434 24.98 -0.60 -3.66
CA ARG A 434 25.61 0.53 -2.94
C ARG A 434 26.26 1.57 -3.85
N PHE A 435 26.57 1.21 -5.08
CA PHE A 435 26.95 2.18 -6.12
C PHE A 435 25.72 2.96 -6.60
N LEU A 436 24.59 2.27 -6.77
CA LEU A 436 23.33 2.89 -7.17
C LEU A 436 22.81 3.86 -6.10
N PHE A 437 22.97 3.53 -4.82
CA PHE A 437 22.56 4.32 -3.67
C PHE A 437 23.78 4.73 -2.83
N PRO A 438 24.49 5.82 -3.17
CA PRO A 438 25.75 6.19 -2.51
C PRO A 438 25.60 6.44 -1.02
N LYS A 439 26.59 6.01 -0.21
CA LYS A 439 26.56 6.19 1.26
C LYS A 439 26.58 7.64 1.71
N ASP A 440 27.22 8.50 0.95
CA ASP A 440 27.32 9.92 1.26
C ASP A 440 25.98 10.64 1.10
N ASP A 441 25.02 10.04 0.39
CA ASP A 441 23.67 10.57 0.24
C ASP A 441 22.80 10.27 1.47
N ASP A 442 23.12 9.22 2.24
CA ASP A 442 22.30 8.77 3.37
C ASP A 442 22.04 9.87 4.41
N ILE A 443 23.00 10.76 4.67
CA ILE A 443 22.88 11.84 5.68
C ILE A 443 21.89 12.94 5.28
N LEU A 444 21.60 13.04 3.98
CA LEU A 444 20.71 14.06 3.42
C LEU A 444 19.26 13.58 3.34
N LEU A 445 19.02 12.28 3.51
CA LEU A 445 17.69 11.69 3.39
C LEU A 445 16.82 12.06 4.59
N GLU A 446 15.54 12.24 4.33
CA GLU A 446 14.53 12.52 5.35
C GLU A 446 13.98 11.21 5.91
N TYR A 447 14.55 10.75 7.04
CA TYR A 447 14.11 9.54 7.74
C TYR A 447 12.82 9.78 8.51
N GLN A 448 11.88 8.86 8.36
CA GLN A 448 10.63 8.90 9.11
C GLN A 448 10.83 8.32 10.52
N THR A 449 9.90 8.64 11.42
CA THR A 449 9.88 8.08 12.78
C THR A 449 8.57 7.34 13.00
N GLU A 450 8.65 6.07 13.38
CA GLU A 450 7.50 5.22 13.70
C GLU A 450 7.80 4.43 14.96
N ASP A 451 6.82 4.34 15.87
CA ASP A 451 6.94 3.69 17.18
C ASP A 451 8.17 4.14 18.00
N GLY A 452 8.59 5.40 17.80
CA GLY A 452 9.78 5.99 18.43
C GLY A 452 11.12 5.54 17.84
N GLN A 453 11.11 4.73 16.77
CA GLN A 453 12.28 4.31 16.02
C GLN A 453 12.43 5.14 14.74
N SER A 454 13.68 5.42 14.35
CA SER A 454 13.96 5.96 13.03
C SER A 454 13.88 4.82 12.01
N ILE A 455 12.94 4.94 11.09
CA ILE A 455 12.64 3.96 10.04
C ILE A 455 13.12 4.47 8.68
N GLU A 456 12.63 3.92 7.57
CA GLU A 456 13.10 4.24 6.22
C GLU A 456 12.86 5.70 5.83
N PRO A 457 13.69 6.26 4.94
CA PRO A 457 13.46 7.58 4.42
C PRO A 457 12.23 7.63 3.51
N VAL A 458 11.67 8.83 3.34
CA VAL A 458 10.52 9.07 2.44
C VAL A 458 10.83 8.53 1.04
N CYS A 459 12.03 8.76 0.53
CA CYS A 459 12.59 8.10 -0.65
C CYS A 459 14.11 8.05 -0.55
N TYR A 460 14.71 7.08 -1.23
CA TYR A 460 16.14 7.09 -1.50
C TYR A 460 16.44 7.96 -2.74
N MET A 461 17.70 8.40 -2.87
CA MET A 461 18.16 9.15 -4.04
C MET A 461 19.23 8.33 -4.80
N PRO A 462 18.83 7.45 -5.74
CA PRO A 462 19.80 6.71 -6.54
C PRO A 462 20.55 7.61 -7.53
N ILE A 463 21.61 7.10 -8.17
CA ILE A 463 22.34 7.80 -9.23
C ILE A 463 21.60 7.84 -10.57
N ILE A 464 20.67 6.90 -10.79
CA ILE A 464 19.80 6.78 -11.98
C ILE A 464 18.36 6.47 -11.52
N PRO A 465 17.31 6.85 -12.27
CA PRO A 465 15.92 6.63 -11.87
C PRO A 465 15.58 5.14 -11.90
N MET A 466 15.62 4.48 -10.74
CA MET A 466 15.40 3.04 -10.63
C MET A 466 13.97 2.61 -11.02
N VAL A 467 13.00 3.53 -10.99
CA VAL A 467 11.63 3.30 -11.48
C VAL A 467 11.59 2.97 -12.97
N LEU A 468 12.51 3.53 -13.77
CA LEU A 468 12.62 3.22 -15.20
C LEU A 468 13.42 1.93 -15.41
N VAL A 469 14.40 1.65 -14.54
CA VAL A 469 15.25 0.45 -14.67
C VAL A 469 14.44 -0.83 -14.46
N ASN A 470 13.76 -0.94 -13.32
CA ASN A 470 13.04 -2.16 -12.93
C ASN A 470 11.53 -2.09 -13.21
N GLY A 471 11.06 -0.97 -13.78
CA GLY A 471 9.64 -0.71 -13.88
C GLY A 471 8.98 -0.60 -12.52
N SER A 472 7.66 -0.57 -12.52
CA SER A 472 6.87 -0.73 -11.31
C SER A 472 5.42 -1.02 -11.62
N GLU A 473 4.74 -1.73 -10.72
CA GLU A 473 3.30 -1.93 -10.78
C GLU A 473 2.66 -1.75 -9.42
N GLY A 474 1.49 -1.13 -9.41
CA GLY A 474 0.77 -0.84 -8.20
C GLY A 474 -0.68 -0.53 -8.49
N ILE A 475 -1.57 -1.06 -7.66
CA ILE A 475 -2.99 -0.73 -7.67
C ILE A 475 -3.33 -0.26 -6.27
N GLY A 476 -3.77 0.99 -6.16
CA GLY A 476 -4.32 1.56 -4.93
C GLY A 476 -5.72 2.09 -5.15
N MET A 477 -6.34 2.61 -4.09
CA MET A 477 -7.69 3.19 -4.09
C MET A 477 -7.90 4.25 -5.18
N GLY A 478 -8.45 3.86 -6.33
CA GLY A 478 -8.79 4.76 -7.44
C GLY A 478 -7.64 5.11 -8.40
N TRP A 479 -6.44 4.58 -8.17
CA TRP A 479 -5.28 4.78 -9.04
C TRP A 479 -4.55 3.46 -9.29
N SER A 480 -4.06 3.30 -10.52
CA SER A 480 -3.08 2.28 -10.87
C SER A 480 -1.84 2.95 -11.45
N THR A 481 -0.72 2.27 -11.30
CA THR A 481 0.55 2.63 -11.93
C THR A 481 1.13 1.39 -12.57
N SER A 482 1.67 1.58 -13.76
CA SER A 482 2.47 0.58 -14.45
C SER A 482 3.51 1.31 -15.27
N VAL A 483 4.76 0.94 -15.02
CA VAL A 483 5.95 1.46 -15.69
C VAL A 483 6.72 0.23 -16.17
N PRO A 484 7.04 0.11 -17.46
CA PRO A 484 7.80 -1.01 -17.97
C PRO A 484 9.28 -0.85 -17.61
N ASN A 485 10.04 -1.90 -17.83
CA ASN A 485 11.48 -1.86 -17.65
C ASN A 485 12.12 -1.17 -18.87
N TYR A 486 13.17 -0.40 -18.64
CA TYR A 486 14.00 0.24 -19.67
C TYR A 486 15.45 -0.19 -19.51
N ASN A 487 16.20 -0.09 -20.60
CA ASN A 487 17.62 -0.40 -20.62
C ASN A 487 18.41 0.63 -19.78
N PRO A 488 19.17 0.20 -18.76
CA PRO A 488 19.99 1.11 -17.97
C PRO A 488 20.98 1.94 -18.78
N ARG A 489 21.46 1.40 -19.92
CA ARG A 489 22.42 2.10 -20.78
C ARG A 489 21.79 3.30 -21.48
N ASP A 490 20.55 3.18 -21.91
CA ASP A 490 19.82 4.24 -22.63
C ASP A 490 19.43 5.36 -21.66
N ILE A 491 19.02 4.98 -20.44
CA ILE A 491 18.82 5.92 -19.32
C ILE A 491 20.11 6.72 -19.06
N ILE A 492 21.26 6.04 -18.93
CA ILE A 492 22.55 6.70 -18.67
C ILE A 492 22.95 7.60 -19.83
N ALA A 493 22.71 7.19 -21.08
CA ALA A 493 22.99 8.00 -22.26
C ALA A 493 22.19 9.31 -22.22
N ASN A 494 20.90 9.25 -21.91
CA ASN A 494 20.06 10.45 -21.78
C ASN A 494 20.42 11.32 -20.57
N VAL A 495 20.84 10.74 -19.43
CA VAL A 495 21.40 11.52 -18.32
C VAL A 495 22.64 12.32 -18.77
N LYS A 496 23.54 11.70 -19.55
CA LYS A 496 24.73 12.38 -20.09
C LYS A 496 24.35 13.49 -21.07
N ARG A 497 23.35 13.28 -21.92
CA ARG A 497 22.81 14.31 -22.81
C ARG A 497 22.29 15.52 -22.02
N LEU A 498 21.50 15.29 -20.97
CA LEU A 498 21.01 16.36 -20.10
C LEU A 498 22.16 17.12 -19.42
N LEU A 499 23.23 16.44 -18.97
CA LEU A 499 24.42 17.10 -18.41
C LEU A 499 25.13 17.99 -19.44
N ASN A 500 25.07 17.64 -20.72
CA ASN A 500 25.65 18.40 -21.83
C ASN A 500 24.67 19.44 -22.43
N ASN A 501 23.45 19.57 -21.90
CA ASN A 501 22.35 20.36 -22.49
C ASN A 501 21.95 19.91 -23.92
N GLU A 502 22.11 18.62 -24.21
CA GLU A 502 21.64 18.00 -25.45
C GLU A 502 20.20 17.49 -25.28
N PRO A 503 19.38 17.49 -26.35
CA PRO A 503 18.03 16.93 -26.30
C PRO A 503 18.08 15.43 -26.01
N MET A 504 17.16 14.96 -25.16
CA MET A 504 17.01 13.53 -24.87
C MET A 504 16.49 12.77 -26.09
N GLU A 505 16.90 11.52 -26.22
CA GLU A 505 16.33 10.58 -27.18
C GLU A 505 15.17 9.79 -26.56
N SER A 506 14.22 9.39 -27.39
CA SER A 506 13.16 8.44 -26.99
C SER A 506 13.81 7.13 -26.52
N MET A 507 13.21 6.51 -25.50
CA MET A 507 13.64 5.23 -24.96
C MET A 507 12.50 4.23 -25.16
N ASP A 508 12.82 3.05 -25.65
CA ASP A 508 11.86 1.96 -25.80
C ASP A 508 11.99 0.98 -24.62
N PRO A 509 10.89 0.31 -24.21
CA PRO A 509 10.94 -0.73 -23.18
C PRO A 509 11.94 -1.82 -23.52
N TRP A 510 12.65 -2.31 -22.50
CA TRP A 510 13.67 -3.34 -22.64
C TRP A 510 13.75 -4.19 -21.38
N TYR A 511 13.82 -5.52 -21.57
CA TYR A 511 13.88 -6.50 -20.49
C TYR A 511 15.14 -7.35 -20.60
N ARG A 512 15.88 -7.46 -19.50
CA ARG A 512 17.13 -8.23 -19.44
C ARG A 512 16.89 -9.70 -19.80
N GLY A 513 17.59 -10.17 -20.83
CA GLY A 513 17.59 -11.57 -21.25
C GLY A 513 16.41 -11.98 -22.15
N PHE A 514 15.48 -11.07 -22.45
CA PHE A 514 14.39 -11.31 -23.40
C PHE A 514 14.92 -11.35 -24.84
N LYS A 515 14.52 -12.37 -25.60
CA LYS A 515 14.97 -12.58 -26.98
C LYS A 515 13.94 -12.21 -28.06
N GLY A 516 12.71 -11.92 -27.65
CA GLY A 516 11.63 -11.53 -28.55
C GLY A 516 11.75 -10.08 -29.02
N VAL A 517 10.74 -9.60 -29.73
CA VAL A 517 10.72 -8.25 -30.32
C VAL A 517 9.73 -7.37 -29.55
N ILE A 518 10.11 -6.11 -29.36
CA ILE A 518 9.25 -5.08 -28.77
C ILE A 518 9.07 -4.00 -29.84
N GLU A 519 7.89 -3.96 -30.46
CA GLU A 519 7.61 -3.05 -31.57
C GLU A 519 6.69 -1.91 -31.13
N LYS A 520 6.95 -0.73 -31.66
CA LYS A 520 6.20 0.48 -31.36
C LYS A 520 5.04 0.65 -32.33
N SER A 521 3.82 0.48 -31.82
CA SER A 521 2.57 0.74 -32.54
C SER A 521 2.10 2.17 -32.29
N VAL A 522 1.90 2.96 -33.35
CA VAL A 522 1.56 4.39 -33.25
C VAL A 522 0.04 4.60 -33.28
N THR A 523 -0.53 5.23 -32.25
CA THR A 523 -1.86 5.83 -32.32
C THR A 523 -1.77 7.36 -32.23
N LYS A 524 -2.55 8.05 -33.07
CA LYS A 524 -2.32 9.46 -33.43
C LYS A 524 -2.60 10.49 -32.32
N GLU A 525 -3.13 10.12 -31.15
CA GLU A 525 -3.67 11.13 -30.22
C GLU A 525 -3.36 10.94 -28.72
N ALA A 526 -2.82 9.79 -28.26
CA ALA A 526 -2.65 9.54 -26.82
C ALA A 526 -1.26 9.03 -26.35
N GLY A 527 -0.39 8.57 -27.25
CA GLY A 527 0.96 8.09 -26.91
C GLY A 527 1.35 6.84 -27.70
N ALA A 528 2.61 6.40 -27.59
CA ALA A 528 3.07 5.18 -28.24
C ALA A 528 2.62 3.95 -27.46
N THR A 529 1.99 3.00 -28.13
CA THR A 529 1.69 1.65 -27.64
C THR A 529 2.79 0.70 -28.06
N TYR A 530 3.06 -0.35 -27.29
CA TYR A 530 4.07 -1.35 -27.63
C TYR A 530 3.46 -2.74 -27.73
N THR A 531 3.86 -3.48 -28.76
CA THR A 531 3.51 -4.89 -28.95
C THR A 531 4.74 -5.71 -28.61
N ILE A 532 4.58 -6.68 -27.70
CA ILE A 532 5.66 -7.57 -27.26
C ILE A 532 5.40 -8.95 -27.86
N THR A 533 6.25 -9.37 -28.79
CA THR A 533 6.12 -10.66 -29.47
C THR A 533 7.20 -11.63 -29.01
N GLY A 534 6.79 -12.89 -28.80
CA GLY A 534 7.71 -14.00 -28.59
C GLY A 534 8.41 -14.39 -29.89
N VAL A 535 9.22 -15.45 -29.83
CA VAL A 535 9.88 -16.02 -31.02
C VAL A 535 9.20 -17.33 -31.38
N ILE A 536 8.63 -17.36 -32.58
CA ILE A 536 7.97 -18.53 -33.15
C ILE A 536 8.55 -18.76 -34.55
N GLU A 537 8.99 -19.97 -34.83
CA GLU A 537 9.60 -20.39 -36.08
C GLU A 537 8.84 -21.58 -36.67
N GLN A 538 8.54 -21.52 -37.97
CA GLN A 538 8.01 -22.68 -38.69
C GLN A 538 9.16 -23.64 -39.04
N VAL A 539 9.09 -24.87 -38.54
CA VAL A 539 10.12 -25.90 -38.81
C VAL A 539 9.77 -26.70 -40.07
N ASP A 540 8.50 -27.06 -40.24
CA ASP A 540 7.98 -27.80 -41.39
C ASP A 540 6.52 -27.44 -41.70
N SER A 541 5.83 -28.19 -42.57
CA SER A 541 4.44 -27.92 -42.98
C SER A 541 3.40 -28.15 -41.87
N THR A 542 3.79 -28.72 -40.73
CA THR A 542 2.89 -29.10 -39.63
C THR A 542 3.40 -28.69 -38.25
N THR A 543 4.67 -28.29 -38.12
CA THR A 543 5.32 -28.05 -36.83
C THR A 543 5.75 -26.60 -36.67
N LEU A 544 5.29 -25.98 -35.57
CA LEU A 544 5.74 -24.68 -35.09
C LEU A 544 6.62 -24.83 -33.85
N ARG A 545 7.72 -24.10 -33.81
CA ARG A 545 8.66 -24.07 -32.69
C ARG A 545 8.61 -22.72 -31.99
N ILE A 546 8.31 -22.73 -30.70
CA ILE A 546 8.25 -21.53 -29.86
C ILE A 546 9.47 -21.53 -28.95
N THR A 547 10.36 -20.55 -29.11
CA THR A 547 11.63 -20.45 -28.36
C THR A 547 11.68 -19.28 -27.37
N GLU A 548 10.68 -18.41 -27.39
CA GLU A 548 10.53 -17.31 -26.43
C GLU A 548 9.05 -16.93 -26.28
N LEU A 549 8.62 -16.66 -25.05
CA LEU A 549 7.27 -16.19 -24.75
C LEU A 549 7.27 -14.68 -24.49
N PRO A 550 6.16 -13.96 -24.79
CA PRO A 550 6.00 -12.57 -24.40
C PRO A 550 6.24 -12.33 -22.90
N ILE A 551 6.70 -11.12 -22.57
CA ILE A 551 6.98 -10.74 -21.18
C ILE A 551 5.75 -10.96 -20.29
N ARG A 552 5.98 -11.64 -19.16
CA ARG A 552 4.96 -12.03 -18.16
C ARG A 552 3.91 -13.03 -18.61
N ARG A 553 4.17 -13.72 -19.72
CA ARG A 553 3.56 -15.02 -19.99
C ARG A 553 4.47 -16.11 -19.44
N TRP A 554 4.02 -16.78 -18.39
CA TRP A 554 4.79 -17.81 -17.71
C TRP A 554 4.63 -19.15 -18.40
N THR A 555 5.67 -19.98 -18.33
CA THR A 555 5.73 -21.25 -19.06
C THR A 555 4.60 -22.20 -18.66
N GLN A 556 4.28 -22.31 -17.36
CA GLN A 556 3.18 -23.15 -16.86
C GLN A 556 1.81 -22.64 -17.34
N ASP A 557 1.55 -21.33 -17.21
CA ASP A 557 0.29 -20.72 -17.69
C ASP A 557 0.11 -20.88 -19.22
N TYR A 558 1.21 -20.86 -19.96
CA TYR A 558 1.20 -21.08 -21.41
C TYR A 558 0.99 -22.55 -21.75
N LYS A 559 1.57 -23.47 -20.98
CA LYS A 559 1.34 -24.91 -21.12
C LYS A 559 -0.13 -25.29 -20.90
N GLU A 560 -0.74 -24.80 -19.83
CA GLU A 560 -2.18 -25.03 -19.55
C GLU A 560 -3.06 -24.49 -20.70
N PHE A 561 -2.64 -23.39 -21.31
CA PHE A 561 -3.29 -22.86 -22.51
C PHE A 561 -3.14 -23.80 -23.72
N LEU A 562 -1.93 -24.28 -24.03
CA LEU A 562 -1.71 -25.24 -25.11
C LEU A 562 -2.50 -26.54 -24.88
N GLU A 563 -2.54 -27.06 -23.65
CA GLU A 563 -3.34 -28.23 -23.29
C GLU A 563 -4.83 -28.02 -23.58
N SER A 564 -5.37 -26.84 -23.26
CA SER A 564 -6.77 -26.52 -23.53
C SER A 564 -7.12 -26.47 -25.03
N LEU A 565 -6.13 -26.21 -25.89
CA LEU A 565 -6.29 -26.24 -27.35
C LEU A 565 -6.20 -27.65 -27.94
N VAL A 566 -5.63 -28.61 -27.21
CA VAL A 566 -5.53 -30.03 -27.58
C VAL A 566 -6.75 -30.81 -27.12
N THR A 567 -7.24 -30.59 -25.90
CA THR A 567 -8.41 -31.33 -25.36
C THR A 567 -9.75 -30.79 -25.85
N GLY A 568 -9.79 -29.52 -26.29
CA GLY A 568 -11.02 -28.79 -26.52
C GLY A 568 -11.64 -28.30 -25.21
N ASN A 569 -12.34 -27.17 -25.26
CA ASN A 569 -13.07 -26.58 -24.13
C ASN A 569 -14.58 -26.69 -24.35
N ASP A 570 -15.41 -26.43 -23.33
CA ASP A 570 -16.89 -26.40 -23.44
C ASP A 570 -17.44 -25.51 -24.58
N LYS A 571 -16.61 -24.62 -25.15
CA LYS A 571 -16.93 -23.73 -26.28
C LYS A 571 -16.30 -24.12 -27.62
N ILE A 572 -15.25 -24.96 -27.65
CA ILE A 572 -14.50 -25.32 -28.88
C ILE A 572 -14.51 -26.84 -28.97
N LYS A 573 -15.33 -27.37 -29.90
CA LYS A 573 -15.59 -28.82 -30.02
C LYS A 573 -14.51 -29.58 -30.78
N GLU A 574 -13.67 -28.92 -31.56
CA GLU A 574 -12.60 -29.55 -32.33
C GLU A 574 -11.23 -29.02 -31.89
N PRO A 575 -10.24 -29.91 -31.69
CA PRO A 575 -8.92 -29.53 -31.23
C PRO A 575 -8.17 -28.77 -32.32
N PHE A 576 -7.68 -27.56 -31.99
CA PHE A 576 -6.90 -26.75 -32.92
C PHE A 576 -5.47 -27.29 -33.06
N ILE A 577 -4.92 -27.81 -31.96
CA ILE A 577 -3.58 -28.41 -31.90
C ILE A 577 -3.73 -29.93 -31.83
N LYS A 578 -2.92 -30.65 -32.63
CA LYS A 578 -2.91 -32.12 -32.63
C LYS A 578 -2.12 -32.67 -31.44
N ASP A 579 -0.93 -32.15 -31.20
CA ASP A 579 -0.04 -32.53 -30.12
C ASP A 579 0.99 -31.41 -29.85
N TYR A 580 1.63 -31.41 -28.68
CA TYR A 580 2.76 -30.54 -28.40
C TYR A 580 3.83 -31.26 -27.57
N ARG A 581 5.10 -30.93 -27.80
CA ARG A 581 6.25 -31.43 -27.04
C ARG A 581 6.94 -30.29 -26.30
N GLU A 582 7.36 -30.59 -25.07
CA GLU A 582 7.98 -29.62 -24.17
C GLU A 582 9.45 -29.96 -23.94
N HIS A 583 10.33 -28.99 -24.18
CA HIS A 583 11.77 -29.07 -23.96
C HIS A 583 12.30 -27.88 -23.13
N ASN A 584 11.44 -27.32 -22.28
CA ASN A 584 11.74 -26.16 -21.43
C ASN A 584 12.78 -26.47 -20.35
N ASP A 585 13.54 -25.46 -19.93
CA ASP A 585 14.32 -25.45 -18.70
C ASP A 585 13.88 -24.30 -17.76
N ASP A 586 14.67 -23.98 -16.73
CA ASP A 586 14.35 -22.93 -15.76
C ASP A 586 14.52 -21.49 -16.31
N VAL A 587 15.23 -21.33 -17.43
CA VAL A 587 15.60 -20.03 -18.02
C VAL A 587 15.01 -19.83 -19.42
N THR A 588 14.94 -20.88 -20.21
CA THR A 588 14.61 -20.91 -21.64
C THR A 588 13.30 -21.63 -21.89
N VAL A 589 12.63 -21.22 -22.96
CA VAL A 589 11.38 -21.82 -23.40
C VAL A 589 11.64 -22.52 -24.74
N HIS A 590 11.09 -23.72 -24.88
CA HIS A 590 11.06 -24.50 -26.11
C HIS A 590 9.81 -25.39 -26.12
N PHE A 591 8.84 -25.02 -26.95
CA PHE A 591 7.70 -25.87 -27.31
C PHE A 591 7.74 -26.20 -28.81
N ASP A 592 7.54 -27.48 -29.14
CA ASP A 592 7.29 -27.92 -30.52
C ASP A 592 5.80 -28.30 -30.63
N VAL A 593 5.02 -27.49 -31.34
CA VAL A 593 3.57 -27.61 -31.51
C VAL A 593 3.24 -28.21 -32.87
N THR A 594 2.47 -29.30 -32.89
CA THR A 594 2.06 -30.00 -34.11
C THR A 594 0.61 -29.66 -34.46
N LEU A 595 0.39 -29.14 -35.67
CA LEU A 595 -0.90 -28.73 -36.23
C LEU A 595 -1.28 -29.63 -37.42
N THR A 596 -2.54 -29.52 -37.86
CA THR A 596 -2.95 -30.01 -39.19
C THR A 596 -2.52 -29.00 -40.27
N GLU A 597 -2.37 -29.44 -41.52
CA GLU A 597 -2.00 -28.53 -42.62
C GLU A 597 -3.02 -27.39 -42.83
N GLU A 598 -4.31 -27.66 -42.56
CA GLU A 598 -5.38 -26.66 -42.60
C GLU A 598 -5.22 -25.62 -41.50
N ASN A 599 -5.03 -26.05 -40.24
CA ASN A 599 -4.81 -25.14 -39.12
C ASN A 599 -3.47 -24.41 -39.21
N MET A 600 -2.46 -25.00 -39.86
CA MET A 600 -1.18 -24.35 -40.15
C MET A 600 -1.34 -23.21 -41.14
N ASN A 601 -2.13 -23.41 -42.19
CA ASN A 601 -2.43 -22.33 -43.15
C ASN A 601 -3.23 -21.20 -42.51
N ILE A 602 -4.17 -21.52 -41.61
CA ILE A 602 -4.90 -20.53 -40.80
C ILE A 602 -3.91 -19.77 -39.91
N ALA A 603 -3.04 -20.47 -39.17
CA ALA A 603 -2.04 -19.85 -38.31
C ALA A 603 -1.05 -18.93 -39.07
N ILE A 604 -0.66 -19.29 -40.29
CA ILE A 604 0.22 -18.49 -41.15
C ILE A 604 -0.53 -17.30 -41.77
N GLN A 605 -1.77 -17.49 -42.23
CA GLN A 605 -2.57 -16.43 -42.85
C GLN A 605 -3.04 -15.40 -41.84
N GLU A 606 -3.51 -15.86 -40.69
CA GLU A 606 -3.93 -14.95 -39.64
C GLU A 606 -2.73 -14.36 -38.94
N GLY A 607 -1.60 -15.08 -38.84
CA GLY A 607 -0.39 -14.68 -38.10
C GLY A 607 -0.63 -14.47 -36.59
N GLU A 608 -1.90 -14.29 -36.25
CA GLU A 608 -2.46 -13.90 -35.00
C GLU A 608 -2.85 -15.16 -34.24
N GLU A 609 -3.74 -16.07 -34.63
CA GLU A 609 -4.32 -17.06 -33.69
C GLU A 609 -3.38 -17.86 -32.74
N ILE A 610 -2.14 -18.19 -33.13
CA ILE A 610 -1.14 -18.83 -32.24
C ILE A 610 -0.25 -17.80 -31.51
N GLN A 611 -0.05 -16.62 -32.10
CA GLN A 611 0.54 -15.43 -31.48
C GLN A 611 -0.47 -14.63 -30.64
N ALA A 612 -1.77 -14.89 -30.78
CA ALA A 612 -2.89 -14.00 -30.48
C ALA A 612 -3.95 -14.67 -29.61
N HIS A 613 -3.50 -15.10 -28.44
CA HIS A 613 -4.01 -14.32 -27.33
C HIS A 613 -3.14 -13.08 -27.19
N HIS A 614 -3.45 -12.10 -28.05
CA HIS A 614 -3.64 -10.74 -27.63
C HIS A 614 -4.57 -10.83 -26.40
N HIS A 615 -3.99 -11.11 -25.24
CA HIS A 615 -4.24 -10.14 -24.22
C HIS A 615 -3.80 -8.84 -24.87
N ASN A 616 -4.78 -8.06 -25.32
CA ASN A 616 -4.84 -6.70 -24.86
C ASN A 616 -4.39 -6.79 -23.40
N CYS A 617 -3.09 -6.61 -23.15
CA CYS A 617 -2.65 -6.02 -21.92
C CYS A 617 -3.44 -4.73 -21.99
N HIS A 618 -4.62 -4.73 -21.36
CA HIS A 618 -5.64 -3.71 -21.58
C HIS A 618 -5.21 -2.38 -21.01
N ASP A 619 -3.95 -2.30 -20.64
CA ASP A 619 -3.21 -1.11 -20.60
C ASP A 619 -2.67 -0.78 -22.00
N GLN A 620 -3.52 -0.10 -22.79
CA GLN A 620 -3.04 0.82 -23.81
C GLN A 620 -2.16 1.86 -23.11
N TYR A 621 -0.90 1.52 -22.96
CA TYR A 621 0.02 2.35 -22.24
C TYR A 621 0.62 3.37 -23.20
N ALA A 622 0.15 4.61 -23.12
CA ALA A 622 0.89 5.75 -23.62
C ALA A 622 2.22 5.90 -22.85
N PHE A 623 3.36 5.50 -23.44
CA PHE A 623 4.65 5.44 -22.72
C PHE A 623 5.72 6.42 -23.20
N ASP A 624 5.77 6.79 -24.48
CA ASP A 624 6.90 7.53 -25.06
C ASP A 624 7.17 8.89 -24.37
N SER A 625 6.13 9.70 -24.14
CA SER A 625 6.26 10.98 -23.47
C SER A 625 6.43 10.88 -21.94
N LYS A 626 6.23 9.70 -21.33
CA LYS A 626 6.29 9.53 -19.88
C LYS A 626 7.69 9.18 -19.39
N GLY A 627 8.42 8.29 -20.09
CA GLY A 627 9.77 7.88 -19.67
C GLY A 627 10.76 9.05 -19.65
N VAL A 628 10.77 9.83 -20.73
CA VAL A 628 11.60 11.03 -20.88
C VAL A 628 11.25 12.08 -19.80
N ARG A 629 9.96 12.29 -19.54
CA ARG A 629 9.49 13.26 -18.53
C ARG A 629 9.81 12.83 -17.09
N ILE A 630 9.73 11.54 -16.79
CA ILE A 630 10.17 10.96 -15.51
C ILE A 630 11.67 11.20 -15.31
N LEU A 631 12.47 10.96 -16.37
CA LEU A 631 13.91 11.18 -16.33
C LEU A 631 14.27 12.64 -16.10
N GLU A 632 13.59 13.58 -16.76
CA GLU A 632 13.77 15.02 -16.58
C GLU A 632 13.45 15.46 -15.14
N GLU A 633 12.32 15.03 -14.58
CA GLU A 633 11.95 15.34 -13.19
C GLU A 633 12.97 14.79 -12.19
N PHE A 634 13.43 13.56 -12.42
CA PHE A 634 14.47 12.93 -11.60
C PHE A 634 15.80 13.68 -11.69
N PHE A 635 16.21 14.09 -12.90
CA PHE A 635 17.49 14.72 -13.17
C PHE A 635 17.70 15.99 -12.32
N HIS A 636 16.72 16.90 -12.32
CA HIS A 636 16.81 18.13 -11.53
C HIS A 636 16.89 17.85 -10.04
N LYS A 637 16.07 16.92 -9.53
CA LYS A 637 16.11 16.50 -8.12
C LYS A 637 17.47 15.91 -7.75
N ARG A 638 18.05 15.08 -8.62
CA ARG A 638 19.34 14.44 -8.38
C ARG A 638 20.49 15.44 -8.42
N LEU A 639 20.46 16.40 -9.34
CA LEU A 639 21.47 17.45 -9.46
C LEU A 639 21.52 18.34 -8.22
N ASP A 640 20.36 18.77 -7.71
CA ASP A 640 20.26 19.50 -6.44
C ASP A 640 20.79 18.67 -5.26
N PHE A 641 20.54 17.36 -5.26
CA PHE A 641 21.05 16.45 -4.24
C PHE A 641 22.58 16.36 -4.26
N TYR A 642 23.20 16.36 -5.44
CA TYR A 642 24.66 16.42 -5.57
C TYR A 642 25.25 17.72 -4.99
N ALA A 643 24.58 18.86 -5.19
CA ALA A 643 25.00 20.14 -4.59
C ALA A 643 24.92 20.08 -3.06
N LYS A 644 23.82 19.56 -2.51
CA LYS A 644 23.66 19.34 -1.05
C LYS A 644 24.74 18.40 -0.50
N ARG A 645 25.04 17.30 -1.21
CA ARG A 645 26.10 16.36 -0.84
C ARG A 645 27.46 17.04 -0.81
N LYS A 646 27.78 17.83 -1.83
CA LYS A 646 29.03 18.60 -1.88
C LYS A 646 29.14 19.52 -0.65
N GLY A 647 28.08 20.24 -0.29
CA GLY A 647 28.06 21.10 0.89
C GLY A 647 28.39 20.33 2.18
N VAL A 648 27.69 19.22 2.44
CA VAL A 648 27.93 18.41 3.64
C VAL A 648 29.33 17.78 3.67
N LEU A 649 29.86 17.35 2.52
CA LEU A 649 31.22 16.83 2.44
C LEU A 649 32.26 17.91 2.77
N LEU A 650 32.08 19.13 2.26
CA LEU A 650 32.95 20.27 2.59
C LEU A 650 32.86 20.60 4.09
N ASP A 651 31.66 20.68 4.67
CA ASP A 651 31.48 20.94 6.10
C ASP A 651 32.17 19.89 6.98
N ASN A 652 32.10 18.61 6.58
CA ASN A 652 32.75 17.52 7.28
C ASN A 652 34.28 17.60 7.17
N LEU A 653 34.81 17.91 5.98
CA LEU A 653 36.25 18.09 5.75
C LEU A 653 36.79 19.29 6.53
N GLU A 654 36.08 20.42 6.56
CA GLU A 654 36.42 21.57 7.39
C GLU A 654 36.45 21.21 8.89
N LEU A 655 35.47 20.43 9.35
CA LEU A 655 35.42 19.98 10.73
C LEU A 655 36.59 19.03 11.06
N ASP A 656 36.99 18.18 10.12
CA ASP A 656 38.13 17.28 10.30
C ASP A 656 39.45 18.03 10.26
N LEU A 657 39.60 19.03 9.38
CA LEU A 657 40.74 19.94 9.37
C LEU A 657 40.90 20.65 10.71
N LEU A 658 39.80 21.17 11.26
CA LEU A 658 39.81 21.84 12.56
C LEU A 658 40.18 20.90 13.72
N LYS A 659 39.76 19.63 13.66
CA LYS A 659 40.19 18.62 14.65
C LYS A 659 41.67 18.31 14.53
N LEU A 660 42.20 18.22 13.31
CA LEU A 660 43.61 17.94 13.06
C LEU A 660 44.47 19.12 13.50
N ASP A 661 44.08 20.35 13.18
CA ASP A 661 44.74 21.57 13.65
C ASP A 661 44.80 21.61 15.19
N ASN A 662 43.67 21.39 15.86
CA ASN A 662 43.63 21.27 17.32
C ASN A 662 44.58 20.19 17.86
N LYS A 663 44.66 19.01 17.21
CA LYS A 663 45.55 17.93 17.64
C LYS A 663 47.01 18.33 17.49
N VAL A 664 47.37 18.94 16.36
CA VAL A 664 48.74 19.40 16.08
C VAL A 664 49.14 20.48 17.09
N ARG A 665 48.30 21.51 17.29
CA ARG A 665 48.53 22.56 18.27
C ARG A 665 48.67 22.02 19.70
N PHE A 666 47.87 21.01 20.06
CA PHE A 666 47.97 20.39 21.38
C PHE A 666 49.28 19.61 21.53
N ILE A 667 49.66 18.80 20.53
CA ILE A 667 50.88 18.00 20.57
C ILE A 667 52.12 18.92 20.63
N LEU A 668 52.18 19.94 19.77
CA LEU A 668 53.27 20.92 19.78
C LEU A 668 53.34 21.66 21.12
N GLY A 669 52.22 22.16 21.63
CA GLY A 669 52.19 22.84 22.92
C GLY A 669 52.61 21.94 24.10
N VAL A 670 52.39 20.62 24.03
CA VAL A 670 52.90 19.68 25.04
C VAL A 670 54.41 19.44 24.88
N ILE A 671 54.92 19.31 23.64
CA ILE A 671 56.35 19.12 23.36
C ILE A 671 57.16 20.36 23.77
N GLU A 672 56.64 21.56 23.49
CA GLU A 672 57.26 22.84 23.79
C GLU A 672 57.11 23.23 25.28
N GLY A 673 56.36 22.46 26.07
CA GLY A 673 56.14 22.70 27.50
C GLY A 673 55.10 23.78 27.81
N GLU A 674 54.45 24.36 26.80
CA GLU A 674 53.37 25.35 26.96
C GLU A 674 52.09 24.76 27.57
N ILE A 675 51.84 23.47 27.37
CA ILE A 675 50.68 22.74 27.88
C ILE A 675 51.18 21.59 28.75
N ILE A 676 50.99 21.72 30.06
CA ILE A 676 51.40 20.70 31.03
C ILE A 676 50.19 19.81 31.36
N VAL A 677 50.26 18.54 30.96
CA VAL A 677 49.17 17.56 31.16
C VAL A 677 49.36 16.75 32.45
N SER A 678 50.61 16.59 32.91
CA SER A 678 50.94 15.77 34.08
C SER A 678 50.44 16.38 35.39
N ASN A 679 49.85 15.53 36.23
CA ASN A 679 49.43 15.84 37.61
C ASN A 679 48.42 17.01 37.75
N ARG A 680 47.55 17.19 36.76
CA ARG A 680 46.52 18.24 36.74
C ARG A 680 45.09 17.72 36.76
N LYS A 681 44.20 18.48 37.39
CA LYS A 681 42.76 18.20 37.36
C LYS A 681 42.21 18.45 35.96
N ARG A 682 41.37 17.52 35.48
CA ARG A 682 40.75 17.56 34.16
C ARG A 682 39.95 18.84 33.89
N ALA A 683 39.27 19.37 34.90
CA ALA A 683 38.48 20.60 34.77
C ALA A 683 39.35 21.81 34.41
N ASP A 684 40.50 21.95 35.07
CA ASP A 684 41.42 23.07 34.87
C ASP A 684 42.09 22.99 33.50
N LEU A 685 42.43 21.78 33.04
CA LEU A 685 42.99 21.57 31.71
C LEU A 685 41.99 21.94 30.61
N LEU A 686 40.71 21.57 30.78
CA LEU A 686 39.67 21.95 29.83
C LEU A 686 39.44 23.47 29.79
N LEU A 687 39.54 24.15 30.93
CA LEU A 687 39.42 25.61 31.00
C LEU A 687 40.58 26.29 30.27
N GLU A 688 41.82 25.84 30.50
CA GLU A 688 43.00 26.34 29.80
C GLU A 688 42.91 26.11 28.29
N LEU A 689 42.53 24.90 27.85
CA LEU A 689 42.35 24.62 26.43
C LEU A 689 41.26 25.51 25.81
N LYS A 690 40.19 25.80 26.54
CA LYS A 690 39.16 26.73 26.09
C LYS A 690 39.70 28.17 25.99
N GLN A 691 40.51 28.61 26.95
CA GLN A 691 41.16 29.93 26.94
C GLN A 691 42.18 30.07 25.80
N LYS A 692 42.93 29.00 25.50
CA LYS A 692 43.87 28.94 24.36
C LYS A 692 43.17 28.76 23.00
N GLY A 693 41.85 28.85 22.96
CA GLY A 693 41.05 28.84 21.73
C GLY A 693 40.99 27.48 21.03
N PHE A 694 41.20 26.37 21.76
CA PHE A 694 40.98 25.05 21.20
C PHE A 694 39.50 24.83 20.93
N PHE A 695 39.17 24.47 19.68
CA PHE A 695 37.79 24.22 19.29
C PHE A 695 37.16 23.06 20.06
N HIS A 696 35.96 23.28 20.61
CA HIS A 696 35.18 22.23 21.26
C HIS A 696 33.99 21.82 20.36
N LYS A 697 33.82 20.51 20.14
CA LYS A 697 32.81 19.93 19.21
C LYS A 697 31.36 20.39 19.46
N LYS A 698 31.04 20.91 20.66
CA LYS A 698 29.71 21.44 20.99
C LYS A 698 29.47 22.86 20.45
N ASP A 699 30.51 23.61 20.07
CA ASP A 699 30.38 25.02 19.74
C ASP A 699 29.84 25.24 18.31
N LYS A 700 30.18 24.36 17.33
CA LYS A 700 29.55 24.38 15.97
C LYS A 700 28.11 23.82 15.97
N ARG A 701 27.69 23.05 16.99
CA ARG A 701 26.33 22.46 17.05
C ARG A 701 25.22 23.47 17.33
N ASN A 702 25.56 24.66 17.83
CA ASN A 702 24.60 25.72 18.14
C ASN A 702 24.41 26.72 16.98
N GLY A 703 25.23 26.65 15.92
CA GLY A 703 25.19 27.57 14.78
C GLY A 703 24.70 26.97 13.45
N CYS A 704 24.49 25.66 13.37
CA CYS A 704 23.93 25.00 12.20
C CYS A 704 22.69 24.22 12.62
N GLY A 705 21.52 24.62 12.10
CA GLY A 705 20.22 23.99 12.33
C GLY A 705 20.06 22.60 11.70
N VAL A 706 21.07 21.74 11.82
CA VAL A 706 21.02 20.36 11.34
C VAL A 706 20.38 19.49 12.43
N PRO A 707 19.29 18.74 12.14
CA PRO A 707 18.64 17.88 13.12
C PRO A 707 19.58 16.79 13.64
N LYS A 708 19.33 16.36 14.89
CA LYS A 708 20.06 15.29 15.57
C LYS A 708 19.93 13.96 14.83
N CYS A 709 20.79 13.64 13.87
CA CYS A 709 21.06 12.24 13.54
C CYS A 709 21.95 11.64 14.63
N ARG A 710 21.32 10.91 15.57
CA ARG A 710 22.04 9.97 16.44
C ARG A 710 22.62 8.89 15.53
N ARG A 711 23.95 8.74 15.53
CA ARG A 711 24.58 7.52 15.02
C ARG A 711 23.98 6.36 15.81
N GLY A 712 23.20 5.51 15.13
CA GLY A 712 22.85 4.18 15.60
C GLY A 712 24.04 3.25 15.50
#